data_AF-A0A8W8ITQ3-F1
#
_entry.id   AF-A0A8W8ITQ3-F1
#
_cell.length_a   1.000
_cell.length_b   1.000
_cell.length_c   1.000
_cell.angle_alpha   90.00
_cell.angle_beta   90.00
_cell.angle_gamma   90.00
#
_symmetry.space_group_name_H-M   'P 1'
#
loop_
_entity.id
_entity.type
_entity.pdbx_description
1 polymer ?
#
loop_
_entity_poly.entity_id
_entity_poly.type
_entity_poly.pdbx_seq_one_letter_code
_entity_poly.pdbx_strand_id
1 'polypeptide(L)'
;MMKQFLTCIECKEYFDGDLHAPHVLPCLHTCCTQCLKSRISKDEVQCPECREKFEASNNDLSGFPVDNARKHIVDCYRIQKKNEEYLCDECGTSSVKERATTRCKECDEFLCEKCTDAHQRTKFTRRHQLISSEKLKNSPLEEFHNKQTCAVEGHEGQPFSFYCTSKGCVRPVCSVCVVRNHQQNGGHEVRDINDVYVENKRLVEGQLLDVKHKKTSADEAIELIEDNIQNLYLKESAVDEEIEAQFSECIKILEKRKEELKEKLASVSQEKKKDLEGRLDHLTKQKGQLEQACKFTDDLLQYSNAVEFLAMKDQVLNRMAQLKNQPVDVFPPHASADIQFQATNMGDDFVNFSQSMGGVSVATSSTFLPNTRVQVHDIVVGKEQSPLLITMNNNHSRPLSEADLDIKVEILDSKNHRSQAVVLDKTRSQGCYKAVFTAPKPGEYRALVKIMGMLLEPEGYVFKAKRIDDIGSESSLAYLTATEKKEAKDAIDSDSQEIKYVEKLNLQALATSRGKPLASSEFKTAVGEIICPDLNLDPLAAHPQNEVLENLKTMNNQKSRHRTPRNLSQVFQNFRGTIGNRSLGRTGRYYFEVNVSFFIKRSLRQDLVFEIGLCRKSDVDKHYTIDNHAFSYVVCARKCHICQTICLQGWNNGQRFYHSPITENSPPGTSFKTTYGFLLDARQRQWVVVDAKNRRFILRFKNIDLNKPLWPVFGLYNPDLINSSLTVRSGKDISSILEVPFDY
;
A
#
# COMPACT_ATOMS: atom_id res chain seq x y z
N MET A 1 -6.69 -49.21 -6.96
CA MET A 1 -7.21 -48.58 -8.19
C MET A 1 -8.12 -49.50 -9.00
N MET A 2 -7.70 -50.69 -9.43
CA MET A 2 -8.52 -51.54 -10.31
C MET A 2 -9.87 -51.99 -9.70
N LYS A 3 -9.93 -52.30 -8.40
CA LYS A 3 -11.19 -52.72 -7.74
C LYS A 3 -12.26 -51.63 -7.75
N GLN A 4 -11.91 -50.37 -7.52
CA GLN A 4 -12.87 -49.25 -7.50
C GLN A 4 -13.48 -49.00 -8.90
N PHE A 5 -12.72 -49.22 -9.96
CA PHE A 5 -13.21 -49.09 -11.33
C PHE A 5 -14.23 -50.18 -11.73
N LEU A 6 -14.12 -51.36 -11.11
CA LEU A 6 -14.89 -52.57 -11.41
C LEU A 6 -16.10 -52.80 -10.51
N THR A 7 -16.30 -51.97 -9.49
CA THR A 7 -17.42 -52.06 -8.55
C THR A 7 -18.27 -50.81 -8.57
N CYS A 8 -19.56 -50.96 -8.26
CA CYS A 8 -20.48 -49.85 -8.06
C CYS A 8 -19.99 -48.91 -6.95
N ILE A 9 -20.05 -47.60 -7.21
CA ILE A 9 -19.67 -46.57 -6.24
C ILE A 9 -20.55 -46.56 -4.99
N GLU A 10 -21.78 -47.06 -5.06
CA GLU A 10 -22.73 -47.11 -3.95
C GLU A 10 -22.71 -48.45 -3.22
N CYS A 11 -23.20 -49.53 -3.84
CA CYS A 11 -23.31 -50.84 -3.18
C CYS A 11 -21.97 -51.60 -3.07
N LYS A 12 -20.90 -51.12 -3.72
CA LYS A 12 -19.58 -51.76 -3.78
C LYS A 12 -19.56 -53.17 -4.39
N GLU A 13 -20.67 -53.61 -4.99
CA GLU A 13 -20.76 -54.86 -5.75
C GLU A 13 -20.09 -54.74 -7.11
N TYR A 14 -19.59 -55.86 -7.64
CA TYR A 14 -19.03 -55.90 -8.99
C TYR A 14 -20.12 -55.71 -10.03
N PHE A 15 -19.79 -54.98 -11.10
CA PHE A 15 -20.72 -54.81 -12.21
C PHE A 15 -21.01 -56.14 -12.92
N ASP A 16 -22.29 -56.37 -13.23
CA ASP A 16 -22.80 -57.55 -13.93
C ASP A 16 -23.77 -57.14 -15.05
N GLY A 17 -24.41 -58.12 -15.71
CA GLY A 17 -25.36 -57.88 -16.79
C GLY A 17 -26.81 -57.61 -16.34
N ASP A 18 -27.09 -57.73 -15.04
CA ASP A 18 -28.45 -57.80 -14.49
C ASP A 18 -28.72 -56.60 -13.58
N LEU A 19 -28.88 -56.83 -12.28
CA LEU A 19 -29.20 -55.82 -11.27
C LEU A 19 -28.07 -54.79 -11.10
N HIS A 20 -26.83 -55.18 -11.38
CA HIS A 20 -25.66 -54.32 -11.28
C HIS A 20 -25.11 -53.85 -12.63
N ALA A 21 -25.96 -53.70 -13.66
CA ALA A 21 -25.50 -53.13 -14.93
C ALA A 21 -24.96 -51.69 -14.75
N PRO A 22 -23.74 -51.36 -15.26
CA PRO A 22 -23.06 -50.09 -15.01
C PRO A 22 -23.56 -48.97 -15.93
N HIS A 23 -24.35 -48.02 -15.43
CA HIS A 23 -24.74 -46.83 -16.20
C HIS A 23 -23.76 -45.68 -15.98
N VAL A 24 -23.42 -44.97 -17.07
CA VAL A 24 -22.57 -43.77 -17.05
C VAL A 24 -23.43 -42.52 -17.09
N LEU A 25 -23.32 -41.68 -16.06
CA LEU A 25 -24.02 -40.39 -16.01
C LEU A 25 -23.24 -39.30 -16.77
N PRO A 26 -23.88 -38.15 -17.12
CA PRO A 26 -23.19 -37.06 -17.81
C PRO A 26 -21.98 -36.46 -17.08
N CYS A 27 -21.93 -36.56 -15.74
CA CYS A 27 -20.74 -36.23 -14.96
C CYS A 27 -19.60 -37.27 -15.03
N LEU A 28 -19.74 -38.30 -15.88
CA LEU A 28 -18.80 -39.40 -16.10
C LEU A 28 -18.61 -40.37 -14.92
N HIS A 29 -19.39 -40.22 -13.85
CA HIS A 29 -19.47 -41.22 -12.78
C HIS A 29 -20.33 -42.41 -13.22
N THR A 30 -19.95 -43.61 -12.76
CA THR A 30 -20.61 -44.87 -13.12
C THR A 30 -21.24 -45.50 -11.89
N CYS A 31 -22.54 -45.82 -11.97
CA CYS A 31 -23.29 -46.44 -10.89
C CYS A 31 -24.21 -47.52 -11.45
N CYS A 32 -24.55 -48.52 -10.63
CA CYS A 32 -25.32 -49.64 -11.10
C CYS A 32 -26.83 -49.34 -11.21
N THR A 33 -27.54 -50.09 -12.06
CA THR A 33 -29.00 -49.97 -12.28
C THR A 33 -29.79 -49.92 -10.98
N GLN A 34 -29.56 -50.87 -10.06
CA GLN A 34 -30.30 -50.93 -8.80
C GLN A 34 -30.08 -49.68 -7.93
N CYS A 35 -28.84 -49.18 -7.84
CA CYS A 35 -28.50 -48.01 -7.03
C CYS A 35 -28.95 -46.68 -7.66
N LEU A 36 -29.04 -46.61 -8.99
CA LEU A 36 -29.56 -45.40 -9.66
C LEU A 36 -31.09 -45.34 -9.61
N LYS A 37 -31.78 -46.48 -9.77
CA LYS A 37 -33.25 -46.53 -9.67
C LYS A 37 -33.78 -46.03 -8.33
N SER A 38 -33.09 -46.33 -7.22
CA SER A 38 -33.47 -45.82 -5.89
C SER A 38 -33.24 -44.33 -5.70
N ARG A 39 -32.58 -43.67 -6.66
CA ARG A 39 -32.22 -42.24 -6.65
C ARG A 39 -32.94 -41.41 -7.71
N ILE A 40 -33.93 -42.01 -8.39
CA ILE A 40 -34.82 -41.29 -9.30
C ILE A 40 -35.92 -40.62 -8.48
N SER A 41 -36.10 -39.32 -8.67
CA SER A 41 -37.18 -38.55 -8.07
C SER A 41 -37.66 -37.49 -9.05
N LYS A 42 -38.97 -37.50 -9.36
CA LYS A 42 -39.60 -36.55 -10.29
C LYS A 42 -38.85 -36.43 -11.62
N ASP A 43 -38.56 -37.56 -12.27
CA ASP A 43 -37.82 -37.62 -13.55
C ASP A 43 -36.39 -37.04 -13.50
N GLU A 44 -35.80 -36.89 -12.31
CA GLU A 44 -34.39 -36.55 -12.13
C GLU A 44 -33.65 -37.70 -11.43
N VAL A 45 -32.47 -38.08 -11.93
CA VAL A 45 -31.53 -38.96 -11.23
C VAL A 45 -30.41 -38.13 -10.61
N GLN A 46 -30.12 -38.37 -9.34
CA GLN A 46 -29.01 -37.71 -8.65
C GLN A 46 -27.77 -38.62 -8.61
N CYS A 47 -26.64 -38.11 -9.09
CA CYS A 47 -25.36 -38.79 -9.00
C CYS A 47 -24.95 -38.98 -7.52
N PRO A 48 -24.64 -40.20 -7.08
CA PRO A 48 -24.23 -40.44 -5.70
C PRO A 48 -22.88 -39.80 -5.31
N GLU A 49 -21.98 -39.62 -6.27
CA GLU A 49 -20.61 -39.17 -6.02
C GLU A 49 -20.48 -37.65 -6.01
N CYS A 50 -20.90 -36.98 -7.10
CA CYS A 50 -20.82 -35.52 -7.21
C CYS A 50 -22.12 -34.79 -6.82
N ARG A 51 -23.21 -35.51 -6.58
CA ARG A 51 -24.54 -34.96 -6.23
C ARG A 51 -25.23 -34.14 -7.32
N GLU A 52 -24.64 -34.03 -8.51
CA GLU A 52 -25.29 -33.44 -9.68
C GLU A 52 -26.53 -34.23 -10.10
N LYS A 53 -27.51 -33.52 -10.66
CA LYS A 53 -28.79 -34.10 -11.09
C LYS A 53 -28.91 -34.08 -12.60
N PHE A 54 -29.48 -35.14 -13.16
CA PHE A 54 -29.68 -35.32 -14.59
C PHE A 54 -31.11 -35.77 -14.87
N GLU A 55 -31.65 -35.35 -16.01
CA GLU A 55 -32.98 -35.75 -16.45
C GLU A 55 -33.02 -37.25 -16.80
N ALA A 56 -33.96 -37.97 -16.22
CA ALA A 56 -34.22 -39.39 -16.43
C ALA A 56 -35.57 -39.52 -17.14
N SER A 57 -35.54 -39.68 -18.47
CA SER A 57 -36.75 -39.79 -19.29
C SER A 57 -37.68 -40.91 -18.78
N ASN A 58 -38.95 -40.60 -18.51
CA ASN A 58 -39.97 -41.56 -18.05
C ASN A 58 -39.62 -42.35 -16.77
N ASN A 59 -38.82 -41.79 -15.85
CA ASN A 59 -38.27 -42.50 -14.68
C ASN A 59 -37.50 -43.78 -15.02
N ASP A 60 -36.93 -43.87 -16.21
CA ASP A 60 -36.06 -44.96 -16.61
C ASP A 60 -34.60 -44.48 -16.80
N LEU A 61 -33.69 -45.46 -16.88
CA LEU A 61 -32.26 -45.20 -17.09
C LEU A 61 -31.88 -45.33 -18.57
N SER A 62 -32.85 -45.40 -19.48
CA SER A 62 -32.59 -45.64 -20.91
C SER A 62 -31.81 -44.51 -21.57
N GLY A 63 -31.92 -43.29 -21.02
CA GLY A 63 -31.15 -42.11 -21.44
C GLY A 63 -29.66 -42.16 -21.07
N PHE A 64 -29.22 -43.12 -20.24
CA PHE A 64 -27.83 -43.24 -19.79
C PHE A 64 -27.18 -44.51 -20.34
N PRO A 65 -26.04 -44.42 -21.06
CA PRO A 65 -25.40 -45.58 -21.66
C PRO A 65 -24.86 -46.57 -20.61
N VAL A 66 -24.95 -47.86 -20.92
CA VAL A 66 -24.40 -48.96 -20.10
C VAL A 66 -22.96 -49.26 -20.54
N ASP A 67 -22.01 -49.21 -19.60
CA ASP A 67 -20.58 -49.49 -19.80
C ASP A 67 -20.29 -51.00 -19.76
N ASN A 68 -20.66 -51.70 -20.83
CA ASN A 68 -20.40 -53.14 -20.95
C ASN A 68 -18.90 -53.49 -20.95
N ALA A 69 -18.00 -52.53 -21.20
CA ALA A 69 -16.56 -52.80 -21.11
C ALA A 69 -16.16 -53.15 -19.67
N ARG A 70 -16.73 -52.47 -18.66
CA ARG A 70 -16.48 -52.82 -17.24
C ARG A 70 -16.93 -54.22 -16.89
N LYS A 71 -18.09 -54.67 -17.37
CA LYS A 71 -18.57 -56.06 -17.19
C LYS A 71 -17.52 -57.05 -17.73
N HIS A 72 -17.07 -56.87 -18.97
CA HIS A 72 -16.08 -57.77 -19.57
C HIS A 72 -14.73 -57.77 -18.81
N ILE A 73 -14.32 -56.61 -18.28
CA ILE A 73 -13.11 -56.53 -17.45
C ILE A 73 -13.33 -57.22 -16.10
N VAL A 74 -14.53 -57.14 -15.50
CA VAL A 74 -14.89 -57.91 -14.30
C VAL A 74 -14.76 -59.41 -14.57
N ASP A 75 -15.28 -59.89 -15.69
CA ASP A 75 -15.21 -61.32 -16.04
C ASP A 75 -13.78 -61.78 -16.29
N CYS A 76 -13.00 -60.98 -17.02
CA CYS A 76 -11.57 -61.20 -17.21
C CYS A 76 -10.83 -61.25 -15.86
N TYR A 77 -11.13 -60.33 -14.95
CA TYR A 77 -10.51 -60.27 -13.63
C TYR A 77 -10.88 -61.48 -12.75
N ARG A 78 -12.15 -61.87 -12.72
CA ARG A 78 -12.62 -63.03 -11.95
C ARG A 78 -11.97 -64.33 -12.43
N ILE A 79 -11.95 -64.57 -13.74
CA ILE A 79 -11.38 -65.79 -14.31
C ILE A 79 -9.84 -65.81 -14.18
N GLN A 80 -9.16 -64.71 -14.51
CA GLN A 80 -7.70 -64.72 -14.63
C GLN A 80 -6.96 -64.39 -13.33
N LYS A 81 -7.50 -63.49 -12.50
CA LYS A 81 -6.83 -63.03 -11.26
C LYS A 81 -7.37 -63.70 -10.01
N LYS A 82 -8.68 -63.97 -9.95
CA LYS A 82 -9.29 -64.68 -8.82
C LYS A 82 -9.39 -66.19 -9.03
N ASN A 83 -9.15 -66.67 -10.24
CA ASN A 83 -9.31 -68.09 -10.62
C ASN A 83 -10.70 -68.62 -10.24
N GLU A 84 -11.70 -67.75 -10.38
CA GLU A 84 -13.09 -68.01 -10.00
C GLU A 84 -13.77 -68.87 -11.08
N GLU A 85 -14.50 -69.89 -10.65
CA GLU A 85 -15.24 -70.77 -11.54
C GLU A 85 -16.66 -70.22 -11.74
N TYR A 86 -17.11 -70.14 -12.99
CA TYR A 86 -18.45 -69.66 -13.33
C TYR A 86 -19.46 -70.81 -13.30
N LEU A 87 -20.70 -70.50 -12.96
CA LEU A 87 -21.81 -71.42 -13.07
C LEU A 87 -22.47 -71.29 -14.44
N CYS A 88 -23.13 -72.35 -14.88
CA CYS A 88 -23.89 -72.34 -16.12
C CYS A 88 -25.11 -71.41 -16.00
N ASP A 89 -25.26 -70.49 -16.95
CA ASP A 89 -26.36 -69.52 -17.00
C ASP A 89 -27.68 -70.20 -17.39
N GLU A 90 -27.62 -71.20 -18.28
CA GLU A 90 -28.78 -71.89 -18.87
C GLU A 90 -29.30 -73.11 -18.07
N CYS A 91 -28.68 -73.44 -16.93
CA CYS A 91 -29.13 -74.59 -16.10
C CYS A 91 -30.41 -74.33 -15.30
N GLY A 92 -31.10 -73.20 -15.50
CA GLY A 92 -32.12 -72.61 -14.63
C GLY A 92 -33.41 -73.41 -14.35
N THR A 93 -33.63 -74.56 -14.98
CA THR A 93 -34.76 -75.47 -14.66
C THR A 93 -34.39 -76.59 -13.69
N SER A 94 -33.11 -76.74 -13.33
CA SER A 94 -32.61 -77.72 -12.36
C SER A 94 -32.25 -77.02 -11.05
N SER A 95 -32.56 -77.60 -9.89
CA SER A 95 -32.23 -77.02 -8.57
C SER A 95 -30.73 -76.87 -8.27
N VAL A 96 -29.85 -77.28 -9.19
CA VAL A 96 -28.39 -77.21 -9.08
C VAL A 96 -27.82 -76.69 -10.40
N LYS A 97 -27.16 -75.52 -10.37
CA LYS A 97 -26.37 -75.02 -11.51
C LYS A 97 -25.04 -75.76 -11.57
N GLU A 98 -24.72 -76.36 -12.73
CA GLU A 98 -23.43 -77.02 -12.96
C GLU A 98 -22.33 -75.98 -13.26
N ARG A 99 -21.06 -76.36 -13.07
CA ARG A 99 -19.91 -75.53 -13.42
C ARG A 99 -19.83 -75.31 -14.93
N ALA A 100 -19.64 -74.07 -15.34
CA ALA A 100 -19.43 -73.72 -16.75
C ALA A 100 -18.04 -74.13 -17.22
N THR A 101 -17.99 -74.75 -18.40
CA THR A 101 -16.76 -75.19 -19.06
C THR A 101 -16.44 -74.34 -20.28
N THR A 102 -17.44 -73.63 -20.81
CA THR A 102 -17.35 -72.89 -22.07
C THR A 102 -18.07 -71.56 -21.96
N ARG A 103 -17.56 -70.52 -22.62
CA ARG A 103 -18.26 -69.25 -22.84
C ARG A 103 -18.63 -69.10 -24.31
N CYS A 104 -19.84 -68.63 -24.58
CA CYS A 104 -20.29 -68.26 -25.91
C CYS A 104 -20.12 -66.75 -26.12
N LYS A 105 -19.41 -66.33 -27.18
CA LYS A 105 -19.17 -64.90 -27.46
C LYS A 105 -20.39 -64.15 -27.99
N GLU A 106 -21.24 -64.82 -28.75
CA GLU A 106 -22.42 -64.20 -29.36
C GLU A 106 -23.57 -64.08 -28.35
N CYS A 107 -23.73 -65.06 -27.47
CA CYS A 107 -24.76 -65.05 -26.42
C CYS A 107 -24.31 -64.33 -25.15
N ASP A 108 -22.99 -64.14 -24.96
CA ASP A 108 -22.41 -63.58 -23.74
C ASP A 108 -22.73 -64.40 -22.47
N GLU A 109 -22.78 -65.72 -22.62
CA GLU A 109 -23.22 -66.69 -21.60
C GLU A 109 -22.13 -67.72 -21.29
N PHE A 110 -22.10 -68.18 -20.04
CA PHE A 110 -21.30 -69.30 -19.56
C PHE A 110 -22.13 -70.57 -19.52
N LEU A 111 -21.65 -71.63 -20.17
CA LEU A 111 -22.36 -72.89 -20.37
C LEU A 111 -21.58 -74.05 -19.76
N CYS A 112 -22.28 -74.98 -19.07
CA CYS A 112 -21.71 -76.29 -18.75
C CYS A 112 -21.60 -77.16 -20.00
N GLU A 113 -20.98 -78.33 -19.88
CA GLU A 113 -20.77 -79.26 -21.01
C GLU A 113 -22.10 -79.64 -21.68
N LYS A 114 -23.12 -80.02 -20.90
CA LYS A 114 -24.44 -80.39 -21.42
C LYS A 114 -25.13 -79.26 -22.18
N CYS A 115 -25.07 -78.04 -21.62
CA CYS A 115 -25.63 -76.84 -22.26
C CYS A 115 -24.84 -76.45 -23.50
N THR A 116 -23.51 -76.64 -23.49
CA THR A 116 -22.66 -76.43 -24.67
C THR A 116 -23.05 -77.36 -25.81
N ASP A 117 -23.29 -78.64 -25.54
CA ASP A 117 -23.73 -79.62 -26.53
C ASP A 117 -25.13 -79.30 -27.08
N ALA A 118 -26.04 -78.84 -26.21
CA ALA A 118 -27.35 -78.36 -26.64
C ALA A 118 -27.21 -77.13 -27.54
N HIS A 119 -26.34 -76.18 -27.18
CA HIS A 119 -26.04 -74.98 -27.97
C HIS A 119 -25.53 -75.32 -29.36
N GLN A 120 -24.63 -76.30 -29.46
CA GLN A 120 -24.09 -76.74 -30.76
C GLN A 120 -25.11 -77.50 -31.62
N ARG A 121 -26.18 -78.06 -31.04
CA ARG A 121 -27.23 -78.78 -31.77
C ARG A 121 -28.34 -77.85 -32.25
N THR A 122 -28.51 -76.70 -31.62
CA THR A 122 -29.55 -75.73 -31.98
C THR A 122 -29.19 -74.97 -33.26
N LYS A 123 -30.13 -74.91 -34.21
CA LYS A 123 -29.92 -74.33 -35.55
C LYS A 123 -29.37 -72.90 -35.51
N PHE A 124 -29.81 -72.09 -34.56
CA PHE A 124 -29.44 -70.68 -34.43
C PHE A 124 -28.05 -70.48 -33.79
N THR A 125 -27.68 -71.32 -32.82
CA THR A 125 -26.47 -71.11 -32.01
C THR A 125 -25.29 -72.04 -32.37
N ARG A 126 -25.50 -73.04 -33.25
CA ARG A 126 -24.47 -73.98 -33.72
C ARG A 126 -23.21 -73.34 -34.32
N ARG A 127 -23.32 -72.11 -34.82
CA ARG A 127 -22.20 -71.38 -35.45
C ARG A 127 -21.56 -70.34 -34.52
N HIS A 128 -22.01 -70.25 -33.28
CA HIS A 128 -21.44 -69.33 -32.31
C HIS A 128 -20.02 -69.74 -31.92
N GLN A 129 -19.18 -68.76 -31.63
CA GLN A 129 -17.82 -68.95 -31.18
C GLN A 129 -17.82 -69.34 -29.69
N LEU A 130 -17.35 -70.54 -29.44
CA LEU A 130 -17.24 -71.15 -28.11
C LEU A 130 -15.79 -71.14 -27.65
N ILE A 131 -15.54 -70.65 -26.44
CA ILE A 131 -14.20 -70.54 -25.85
C ILE A 131 -14.21 -71.30 -24.52
N SER A 132 -13.29 -72.25 -24.34
CA SER A 132 -13.19 -72.99 -23.08
C SER A 132 -12.74 -72.07 -21.93
N SER A 133 -13.21 -72.35 -20.72
CA SER A 133 -12.83 -71.63 -19.50
C SER A 133 -11.33 -71.69 -19.24
N GLU A 134 -10.67 -72.80 -19.60
CA GLU A 134 -9.21 -72.94 -19.53
C GLU A 134 -8.48 -71.97 -20.46
N LYS A 135 -8.97 -71.80 -21.70
CA LYS A 135 -8.39 -70.86 -22.66
C LYS A 135 -8.58 -69.42 -22.20
N LEU A 136 -9.73 -69.09 -21.58
CA LEU A 136 -9.99 -67.75 -21.05
C LEU A 136 -9.01 -67.32 -19.96
N LYS A 137 -8.40 -68.25 -19.21
CA LYS A 137 -7.41 -67.93 -18.16
C LYS A 137 -6.17 -67.20 -18.70
N ASN A 138 -5.82 -67.43 -19.97
CA ASN A 138 -4.64 -66.86 -20.63
C ASN A 138 -4.97 -66.05 -21.89
N SER A 139 -6.25 -65.71 -22.09
CA SER A 139 -6.71 -64.97 -23.28
C SER A 139 -6.64 -63.45 -23.06
N PRO A 140 -6.48 -62.65 -24.13
CA PRO A 140 -6.55 -61.20 -24.01
C PRO A 140 -8.01 -60.72 -23.80
N LEU A 141 -8.20 -59.47 -23.38
CA LEU A 141 -9.51 -58.92 -23.00
C LEU A 141 -10.53 -58.96 -24.16
N GLU A 142 -10.06 -58.89 -25.40
CA GLU A 142 -10.88 -58.97 -26.62
C GLU A 142 -11.61 -60.31 -26.75
N GLU A 143 -11.07 -61.38 -26.14
CA GLU A 143 -11.77 -62.66 -26.06
C GLU A 143 -12.95 -62.64 -25.07
N PHE A 144 -12.98 -61.64 -24.18
CA PHE A 144 -14.08 -61.41 -23.25
C PHE A 144 -15.14 -60.46 -23.78
N HIS A 145 -14.89 -59.80 -24.91
CA HIS A 145 -15.90 -58.96 -25.55
C HIS A 145 -16.92 -59.83 -26.29
N ASN A 146 -18.20 -59.59 -26.02
CA ASN A 146 -19.27 -60.20 -26.79
C ASN A 146 -19.43 -59.55 -28.17
N LYS A 147 -19.96 -60.31 -29.13
CA LYS A 147 -20.30 -59.76 -30.45
C LYS A 147 -21.62 -59.01 -30.34
N GLN A 148 -21.56 -57.69 -30.49
CA GLN A 148 -22.75 -56.84 -30.50
C GLN A 148 -23.55 -57.10 -31.77
N THR A 149 -24.80 -57.53 -31.61
CA THR A 149 -25.68 -57.93 -32.71
C THR A 149 -26.98 -57.13 -32.70
N CYS A 150 -27.64 -57.10 -33.86
CA CYS A 150 -28.90 -56.41 -34.03
C CYS A 150 -30.04 -57.14 -33.33
N ALA A 151 -30.88 -56.39 -32.61
CA ALA A 151 -32.07 -56.89 -31.91
C ALA A 151 -33.38 -56.64 -32.68
N VAL A 152 -33.32 -56.18 -33.93
CA VAL A 152 -34.52 -55.86 -34.73
C VAL A 152 -35.09 -57.13 -35.36
N GLU A 153 -36.39 -57.33 -35.18
CA GLU A 153 -37.13 -58.49 -35.70
C GLU A 153 -36.91 -58.71 -37.19
N GLY A 154 -36.70 -59.97 -37.56
CA GLY A 154 -36.45 -60.40 -38.95
C GLY A 154 -34.97 -60.35 -39.38
N HIS A 155 -34.08 -59.74 -38.60
CA HIS A 155 -32.63 -59.86 -38.78
C HIS A 155 -31.88 -59.77 -37.45
N GLU A 156 -32.47 -60.37 -36.42
CA GLU A 156 -31.87 -60.60 -35.12
C GLU A 156 -30.55 -61.38 -35.26
N GLY A 157 -29.57 -61.04 -34.44
CA GLY A 157 -28.27 -61.72 -34.43
C GLY A 157 -27.32 -61.31 -35.56
N GLN A 158 -27.72 -60.44 -36.49
CA GLN A 158 -26.80 -59.89 -37.49
C GLN A 158 -25.81 -58.91 -36.85
N PRO A 159 -24.50 -59.00 -37.14
CA PRO A 159 -23.50 -58.13 -36.53
C PRO A 159 -23.67 -56.68 -36.97
N PHE A 160 -23.35 -55.74 -36.08
CA PHE A 160 -23.24 -54.33 -36.46
C PHE A 160 -21.96 -54.12 -37.27
N SER A 161 -22.11 -53.57 -38.48
CA SER A 161 -20.98 -53.27 -39.38
C SER A 161 -20.95 -51.80 -39.81
N PHE A 162 -22.03 -51.07 -39.54
CA PHE A 162 -22.18 -49.69 -39.93
C PHE A 162 -22.66 -48.82 -38.76
N TYR A 163 -22.52 -47.51 -38.89
CA TYR A 163 -22.99 -46.53 -37.93
C TYR A 163 -23.82 -45.46 -38.64
N CYS A 164 -25.05 -45.21 -38.16
CA CYS A 164 -25.91 -44.17 -38.67
C CYS A 164 -25.57 -42.83 -38.00
N THR A 165 -25.18 -41.81 -38.75
CA THR A 165 -24.81 -40.47 -38.24
C THR A 165 -25.97 -39.47 -38.29
N SER A 166 -27.12 -39.87 -38.83
CA SER A 166 -28.28 -39.00 -38.98
C SER A 166 -28.86 -38.60 -37.61
N LYS A 167 -29.17 -37.30 -37.46
CA LYS A 167 -29.77 -36.74 -36.24
C LYS A 167 -31.07 -37.46 -35.91
N GLY A 168 -31.20 -37.94 -34.67
CA GLY A 168 -32.36 -38.73 -34.21
C GLY A 168 -32.22 -40.25 -34.38
N CYS A 169 -31.17 -40.75 -35.02
CA CYS A 169 -30.89 -42.19 -35.11
C CYS A 169 -29.55 -42.61 -34.47
N VAL A 170 -28.47 -41.84 -34.67
CA VAL A 170 -27.14 -41.91 -34.00
C VAL A 170 -26.84 -43.23 -33.26
N ARG A 171 -26.65 -44.33 -34.00
CA ARG A 171 -26.45 -45.68 -33.43
C ARG A 171 -25.80 -46.67 -34.39
N PRO A 172 -25.22 -47.78 -33.87
CA PRO A 172 -24.75 -48.90 -34.70
C PRO A 172 -25.92 -49.60 -35.43
N VAL A 173 -25.69 -50.01 -36.67
CA VAL A 173 -26.68 -50.69 -37.53
C VAL A 173 -26.06 -51.84 -38.32
N CYS A 174 -26.81 -52.93 -38.51
CA CYS A 174 -26.38 -54.07 -39.31
C CYS A 174 -26.66 -53.83 -40.81
N SER A 175 -26.07 -54.64 -41.68
CA SER A 175 -26.25 -54.54 -43.14
C SER A 175 -27.73 -54.55 -43.58
N VAL A 176 -28.56 -55.36 -42.92
CA VAL A 176 -30.01 -55.45 -43.22
C VAL A 176 -30.75 -54.19 -42.76
N CYS A 177 -30.39 -53.62 -41.61
CA CYS A 177 -30.93 -52.35 -41.11
C CYS A 177 -30.70 -51.20 -42.10
N VAL A 178 -29.51 -51.16 -42.72
CA VAL A 178 -29.15 -50.13 -43.70
C VAL A 178 -30.14 -50.14 -44.86
N VAL A 179 -30.36 -51.32 -45.45
CA VAL A 179 -31.22 -51.47 -46.63
C VAL A 179 -32.70 -51.32 -46.29
N ARG A 180 -33.19 -52.03 -45.26
CA ARG A 180 -34.64 -52.10 -44.97
C ARG A 180 -35.18 -50.89 -44.21
N ASN A 181 -34.42 -50.36 -43.27
CA ASN A 181 -34.96 -49.41 -42.29
C ASN A 181 -34.38 -48.00 -42.43
N HIS A 182 -33.20 -47.84 -43.04
CA HIS A 182 -32.48 -46.56 -43.10
C HIS A 182 -32.46 -45.96 -44.51
N GLN A 183 -32.37 -46.79 -45.56
CA GLN A 183 -32.48 -46.34 -46.96
C GLN A 183 -33.93 -46.14 -47.39
N GLN A 184 -34.85 -47.04 -47.01
CA GLN A 184 -36.26 -46.95 -47.41
C GLN A 184 -37.07 -45.88 -46.66
N ASN A 185 -36.69 -45.53 -45.42
CA ASN A 185 -37.45 -44.61 -44.55
C ASN A 185 -36.83 -43.21 -44.40
N GLY A 186 -36.16 -42.68 -45.44
CA GLY A 186 -35.72 -41.28 -45.45
C GLY A 186 -34.23 -41.02 -45.69
N GLY A 187 -33.48 -41.99 -46.23
CA GLY A 187 -32.12 -41.76 -46.73
C GLY A 187 -31.12 -41.35 -45.64
N HIS A 188 -31.09 -42.08 -44.53
CA HIS A 188 -30.13 -41.80 -43.46
C HIS A 188 -28.68 -41.97 -43.94
N GLU A 189 -27.82 -41.06 -43.53
CA GLU A 189 -26.37 -41.17 -43.70
C GLU A 189 -25.82 -42.27 -42.80
N VAL A 190 -25.17 -43.25 -43.44
CA VAL A 190 -24.58 -44.43 -42.79
C VAL A 190 -23.15 -44.59 -43.29
N ARG A 191 -22.21 -44.80 -42.37
CA ARG A 191 -20.78 -45.01 -42.64
C ARG A 191 -20.30 -46.33 -42.05
N ASP A 192 -19.14 -46.83 -42.50
CA ASP A 192 -18.50 -48.00 -41.89
C ASP A 192 -18.21 -47.72 -40.41
N ILE A 193 -18.51 -48.70 -39.55
CA ILE A 193 -18.37 -48.52 -38.10
C ILE A 193 -16.92 -48.30 -37.66
N ASN A 194 -15.94 -48.87 -38.39
CA ASN A 194 -14.52 -48.72 -38.06
C ASN A 194 -14.01 -47.33 -38.42
N ASP A 195 -14.45 -46.77 -39.55
CA ASP A 195 -14.10 -45.40 -39.94
C ASP A 195 -14.60 -44.39 -38.91
N VAL A 196 -15.87 -44.52 -38.50
CA VAL A 196 -16.48 -43.65 -37.49
C VAL A 196 -15.80 -43.85 -36.13
N TYR A 197 -15.43 -45.08 -35.78
CA TYR A 197 -14.67 -45.39 -34.56
C TYR A 197 -13.31 -44.69 -34.53
N VAL A 198 -12.50 -44.82 -35.59
CA VAL A 198 -11.16 -44.21 -35.65
C VAL A 198 -11.25 -42.69 -35.54
N GLU A 199 -12.19 -42.09 -36.26
CA GLU A 199 -12.42 -40.63 -36.24
C GLU A 199 -12.82 -40.14 -34.84
N ASN A 200 -13.85 -40.73 -34.23
CA ASN A 200 -14.33 -40.31 -32.90
C ASN A 200 -13.32 -40.63 -31.80
N LYS A 201 -12.59 -41.75 -31.91
CA LYS A 201 -11.51 -42.08 -30.97
C LYS A 201 -10.45 -40.99 -30.97
N ARG A 202 -10.01 -40.54 -32.16
CA ARG A 202 -9.02 -39.46 -32.28
C ARG A 202 -9.53 -38.14 -31.70
N LEU A 203 -10.82 -37.82 -31.89
CA LEU A 203 -11.43 -36.62 -31.29
C LEU A 203 -11.38 -36.68 -29.76
N VAL A 204 -11.76 -37.82 -29.17
CA VAL A 204 -11.71 -38.01 -27.70
C VAL A 204 -10.27 -37.99 -27.19
N GLU A 205 -9.33 -38.61 -27.90
CA GLU A 205 -7.90 -38.58 -27.55
C GLU A 205 -7.32 -37.15 -27.58
N GLY A 206 -7.71 -36.34 -28.57
CA GLY A 206 -7.35 -34.92 -28.65
C GLY A 206 -7.89 -34.11 -27.47
N GLN A 207 -9.20 -34.23 -27.18
CA GLN A 207 -9.82 -33.56 -26.02
C GLN A 207 -9.18 -34.00 -24.69
N LEU A 208 -8.82 -35.28 -24.57
CA LEU A 208 -8.13 -35.80 -23.39
C LEU A 208 -6.74 -35.16 -23.20
N LEU A 209 -5.99 -34.94 -24.29
CA LEU A 209 -4.70 -34.25 -24.22
C LEU A 209 -4.86 -32.80 -23.76
N ASP A 210 -5.85 -32.07 -24.30
CA ASP A 210 -6.13 -30.68 -23.89
C ASP A 210 -6.50 -30.59 -22.40
N VAL A 211 -7.34 -31.52 -21.91
CA VAL A 211 -7.70 -31.58 -20.49
C VAL A 211 -6.50 -31.95 -19.63
N LYS A 212 -5.62 -32.86 -20.08
CA LYS A 212 -4.37 -33.19 -19.36
C LYS A 212 -3.44 -31.99 -19.25
N HIS A 213 -3.28 -31.21 -20.31
CA HIS A 213 -2.46 -29.99 -20.28
C HIS A 213 -3.04 -28.95 -19.31
N LYS A 214 -4.36 -28.74 -19.34
CA LYS A 214 -5.05 -27.87 -18.37
C LYS A 214 -4.89 -28.35 -16.93
N LYS A 215 -4.94 -29.67 -16.70
CA LYS A 215 -4.70 -30.27 -15.39
C LYS A 215 -3.28 -29.94 -14.90
N THR A 216 -2.26 -30.17 -15.71
CA THR A 216 -0.87 -29.85 -15.35
C THR A 216 -0.70 -28.37 -15.02
N SER A 217 -1.26 -27.46 -15.83
CA SER A 217 -1.21 -26.02 -15.53
C SER A 217 -1.93 -25.66 -14.22
N ALA A 218 -3.02 -26.36 -13.88
CA ALA A 218 -3.70 -26.19 -12.60
C ALA A 218 -2.86 -26.74 -11.43
N ASP A 219 -2.22 -27.89 -11.60
CA ASP A 219 -1.31 -28.49 -10.61
C ASP A 219 -0.14 -27.53 -10.30
N GLU A 220 0.50 -26.95 -11.34
CA GLU A 220 1.55 -25.93 -11.18
C GLU A 220 1.06 -24.66 -10.46
N ALA A 221 -0.16 -24.21 -10.76
CA ALA A 221 -0.75 -23.07 -10.08
C ALA A 221 -1.07 -23.35 -8.61
N ILE A 222 -1.49 -24.58 -8.28
CA ILE A 222 -1.70 -25.03 -6.90
C ILE A 222 -0.38 -25.03 -6.14
N GLU A 223 0.68 -25.64 -6.70
CA GLU A 223 2.01 -25.67 -6.08
C GLU A 223 2.53 -24.24 -5.80
N LEU A 224 2.37 -23.32 -6.76
CA LEU A 224 2.75 -21.92 -6.57
C LEU A 224 1.98 -21.24 -5.43
N ILE A 225 0.68 -21.52 -5.29
CA ILE A 225 -0.13 -20.96 -4.21
C ILE A 225 0.29 -21.57 -2.86
N GLU A 226 0.54 -22.87 -2.81
CA GLU A 226 1.03 -23.56 -1.60
C GLU A 226 2.39 -23.00 -1.15
N ASP A 227 3.33 -22.78 -2.07
CA ASP A 227 4.61 -22.14 -1.81
C ASP A 227 4.46 -20.70 -1.30
N ASN A 228 3.53 -19.93 -1.88
CA ASN A 228 3.24 -18.58 -1.40
C ASN A 228 2.67 -18.58 0.01
N ILE A 229 1.81 -19.54 0.36
CA ILE A 229 1.28 -19.72 1.71
C ILE A 229 2.42 -20.03 2.69
N GLN A 230 3.34 -20.94 2.35
CA GLN A 230 4.50 -21.24 3.19
C GLN A 230 5.41 -20.02 3.37
N ASN A 231 5.66 -19.27 2.29
CA ASN A 231 6.43 -18.03 2.36
C ASN A 231 5.76 -16.95 3.21
N LEU A 232 4.43 -16.89 3.24
CA LEU A 232 3.69 -16.00 4.13
C LEU A 232 3.92 -16.37 5.60
N TYR A 233 3.85 -17.66 5.96
CA TYR A 233 4.15 -18.10 7.32
C TYR A 233 5.59 -17.77 7.75
N LEU A 234 6.57 -17.96 6.86
CA LEU A 234 7.96 -17.60 7.15
C LEU A 234 8.14 -16.09 7.35
N LYS A 235 7.49 -15.28 6.51
CA LYS A 235 7.51 -13.81 6.64
C LYS A 235 6.79 -13.33 7.90
N GLU A 236 5.66 -13.94 8.25
CA GLU A 236 4.94 -13.68 9.49
C GLU A 236 5.85 -13.93 10.69
N SER A 237 6.52 -15.09 10.75
CA SER A 237 7.48 -15.40 11.81
C SER A 237 8.65 -14.42 11.87
N ALA A 238 9.20 -14.00 10.73
CA ALA A 238 10.30 -13.05 10.69
C ALA A 238 9.89 -11.66 11.18
N VAL A 239 8.67 -11.21 10.83
CA VAL A 239 8.12 -9.94 11.32
C VAL A 239 7.82 -10.02 12.81
N ASP A 240 7.34 -11.16 13.31
CA ASP A 240 7.12 -11.39 14.75
C ASP A 240 8.43 -11.29 15.54
N GLU A 241 9.52 -11.93 15.06
CA GLU A 241 10.85 -11.80 15.66
C GLU A 241 11.38 -10.36 15.64
N GLU A 242 11.14 -9.61 14.57
CA GLU A 242 11.53 -8.20 14.45
C GLU A 242 10.76 -7.31 15.44
N ILE A 243 9.46 -7.55 15.60
CA ILE A 243 8.61 -6.89 16.61
C ILE A 243 9.19 -7.16 18.01
N GLU A 244 9.39 -8.43 18.38
CA GLU A 244 9.91 -8.81 19.69
C GLU A 244 11.29 -8.20 19.98
N ALA A 245 12.19 -8.19 18.99
CA ALA A 245 13.51 -7.57 19.11
C ALA A 245 13.41 -6.06 19.34
N GLN A 246 12.55 -5.36 18.59
CA GLN A 246 12.38 -3.92 18.71
C GLN A 246 11.78 -3.51 20.06
N PHE A 247 10.75 -4.23 20.53
CA PHE A 247 10.15 -3.97 21.84
C PHE A 247 11.11 -4.32 22.98
N SER A 248 11.90 -5.40 22.86
CA SER A 248 12.95 -5.74 23.83
C SER A 248 13.98 -4.63 24.00
N GLU A 249 14.40 -3.99 22.90
CA GLU A 249 15.34 -2.87 22.96
C GLU A 249 14.71 -1.62 23.61
N CYS A 250 13.45 -1.32 23.30
CA CYS A 250 12.72 -0.24 23.97
C CYS A 250 12.62 -0.47 25.49
N ILE A 251 12.34 -1.69 25.93
CA ILE A 251 12.30 -2.05 27.36
C ILE A 251 13.66 -1.80 28.01
N LYS A 252 14.77 -2.20 27.37
CA LYS A 252 16.12 -1.94 27.91
C LYS A 252 16.40 -0.44 28.08
N ILE A 253 16.02 0.39 27.10
CA ILE A 253 16.21 1.85 27.19
C ILE A 253 15.42 2.41 28.38
N LEU A 254 14.18 1.97 28.58
CA LEU A 254 13.33 2.40 29.69
C LEU A 254 13.89 1.97 31.04
N GLU A 255 14.34 0.72 31.18
CA GLU A 255 14.97 0.23 32.41
C GLU A 255 16.28 0.97 32.71
N LYS A 256 17.13 1.21 31.71
CA LYS A 256 18.33 2.03 31.87
C LYS A 256 18.00 3.43 32.38
N ARG A 257 16.99 4.09 31.80
CA ARG A 257 16.58 5.44 32.23
C ARG A 257 16.08 5.45 33.68
N LYS A 258 15.37 4.41 34.08
CA LYS A 258 14.92 4.20 35.47
C LYS A 258 16.11 4.03 36.42
N GLU A 259 17.15 3.28 36.03
CA GLU A 259 18.37 3.14 36.82
C GLU A 259 19.14 4.46 36.95
N GLU A 260 19.35 5.21 35.85
CA GLU A 260 20.01 6.52 35.88
C GLU A 260 19.32 7.52 36.83
N LEU A 261 17.98 7.51 36.87
CA LEU A 261 17.22 8.38 37.77
C LEU A 261 17.41 7.97 39.24
N LYS A 262 17.50 6.67 39.52
CA LYS A 262 17.78 6.16 40.87
C LYS A 262 19.21 6.49 41.31
N GLU A 263 20.19 6.36 40.42
CA GLU A 263 21.58 6.74 40.71
C GLU A 263 21.70 8.24 41.00
N LYS A 264 21.06 9.07 40.17
CA LYS A 264 21.04 10.52 40.38
C LYS A 264 20.39 10.90 41.71
N LEU A 265 19.29 10.23 42.08
CA LEU A 265 18.65 10.39 43.38
C LEU A 265 19.60 10.04 44.52
N ALA A 266 20.30 8.90 44.44
CA ALA A 266 21.27 8.47 45.45
C ALA A 266 22.42 9.48 45.59
N SER A 267 22.99 9.94 44.48
CA SER A 267 24.08 10.93 44.47
C SER A 267 23.67 12.26 45.11
N VAL A 268 22.54 12.84 44.69
CA VAL A 268 22.05 14.13 45.23
C VAL A 268 21.71 14.01 46.71
N SER A 269 21.13 12.88 47.12
CA SER A 269 20.83 12.59 48.52
C SER A 269 22.11 12.51 49.37
N GLN A 270 23.14 11.80 48.88
CA GLN A 270 24.41 11.65 49.58
C GLN A 270 25.16 12.98 49.71
N GLU A 271 25.21 13.80 48.66
CA GLU A 271 25.85 15.12 48.67
C GLU A 271 25.15 16.06 49.66
N LYS A 272 23.82 16.16 49.59
CA LYS A 272 23.03 16.95 50.55
C LYS A 272 23.23 16.49 51.99
N LYS A 273 23.30 15.18 52.22
CA LYS A 273 23.54 14.61 53.54
C LYS A 273 24.92 15.03 54.07
N LYS A 274 25.96 14.91 53.25
CA LYS A 274 27.32 15.32 53.60
C LYS A 274 27.42 16.80 53.94
N ASP A 275 26.76 17.66 53.15
CA ASP A 275 26.71 19.11 53.41
C ASP A 275 26.02 19.42 54.74
N LEU A 276 24.90 18.77 55.02
CA LEU A 276 24.17 18.92 56.29
C LEU A 276 24.97 18.42 57.49
N GLU A 277 25.64 17.27 57.35
CA GLU A 277 26.54 16.73 58.39
C GLU A 277 27.72 17.68 58.67
N GLY A 278 28.34 18.25 57.63
CA GLY A 278 29.42 19.22 57.79
C GLY A 278 28.97 20.52 58.48
N ARG A 279 27.77 21.01 58.15
CA ARG A 279 27.18 22.19 58.82
C ARG A 279 26.84 21.89 60.28
N LEU A 280 26.30 20.70 60.56
CA LEU A 280 26.00 20.26 61.92
C LEU A 280 27.28 20.20 62.77
N ASP A 281 28.37 19.66 62.24
CA ASP A 281 29.67 19.61 62.92
C ASP A 281 30.20 21.02 63.22
N HIS A 282 30.09 21.94 62.26
CA HIS A 282 30.51 23.34 62.44
C HIS A 282 29.74 24.06 63.55
N LEU A 283 28.40 24.00 63.52
CA LEU A 283 27.54 24.62 64.53
C LEU A 283 27.75 23.99 65.91
N THR A 284 27.92 22.67 65.98
CA THR A 284 28.20 21.95 67.24
C THR A 284 29.52 22.42 67.86
N LYS A 285 30.57 22.61 67.05
CA LYS A 285 31.86 23.15 67.51
C LYS A 285 31.76 24.59 67.99
N GLN A 286 31.07 25.47 67.25
CA GLN A 286 30.85 26.85 67.66
C GLN A 286 30.07 26.94 68.97
N LYS A 287 28.99 26.15 69.10
CA LYS A 287 28.22 26.03 70.34
C LYS A 287 29.11 25.59 71.50
N GLY A 288 29.93 24.56 71.33
CA GLY A 288 30.83 24.09 72.38
C GLY A 288 31.84 25.16 72.83
N GLN A 289 32.36 25.98 71.90
CA GLN A 289 33.25 27.10 72.24
C GLN A 289 32.54 28.20 73.04
N LEU A 290 31.28 28.50 72.69
CA LEU A 290 30.46 29.46 73.43
C LEU A 290 30.12 28.94 74.82
N GLU A 291 29.68 27.69 74.95
CA GLU A 291 29.36 27.06 76.24
C GLU A 291 30.58 27.02 77.17
N GLN A 292 31.75 26.65 76.64
CA GLN A 292 33.00 26.65 77.40
C GLN A 292 33.37 28.06 77.89
N ALA A 293 33.28 29.06 77.01
CA ALA A 293 33.61 30.44 77.35
C ALA A 293 32.65 31.03 78.39
N CYS A 294 31.35 30.76 78.28
CA CYS A 294 30.35 31.15 79.28
C CYS A 294 30.66 30.50 80.63
N LYS A 295 30.79 29.16 80.66
CA LYS A 295 31.05 28.43 81.90
C LYS A 295 32.31 28.90 82.61
N PHE A 296 33.42 29.05 81.87
CA PHE A 296 34.67 29.53 82.45
C PHE A 296 34.54 30.95 83.01
N THR A 297 33.83 31.83 82.31
CA THR A 297 33.62 33.21 82.76
C THR A 297 32.74 33.27 84.00
N ASP A 298 31.67 32.47 84.05
CA ASP A 298 30.80 32.35 85.22
C ASP A 298 31.57 31.82 86.45
N ASP A 299 32.34 30.74 86.27
CA ASP A 299 33.16 30.16 87.33
C ASP A 299 34.20 31.18 87.85
N LEU A 300 34.86 31.91 86.94
CA LEU A 300 35.83 32.96 87.31
C LEU A 300 35.16 34.09 88.11
N LEU A 301 33.98 34.55 87.69
CA LEU A 301 33.25 35.63 88.36
C LEU A 301 32.74 35.21 89.75
N GLN A 302 32.42 33.93 89.95
CA GLN A 302 31.85 33.44 91.19
C GLN A 302 32.91 33.11 92.26
N TYR A 303 34.05 32.56 91.87
CA TYR A 303 34.98 31.92 92.81
C TYR A 303 36.34 32.62 92.97
N SER A 304 36.72 33.59 92.13
CA SER A 304 38.04 34.24 92.20
C SER A 304 38.09 35.46 93.12
N ASN A 305 39.25 35.72 93.73
CA ASN A 305 39.51 36.96 94.46
C ASN A 305 40.08 38.06 93.52
N ALA A 306 40.18 39.30 94.02
CA ALA A 306 40.53 40.45 93.20
C ALA A 306 41.88 40.33 92.45
N VAL A 307 42.90 39.70 93.04
CA VAL A 307 44.22 39.56 92.40
C VAL A 307 44.18 38.47 91.33
N GLU A 308 43.57 37.33 91.62
CA GLU A 308 43.40 36.21 90.68
C GLU A 308 42.53 36.60 89.47
N PHE A 309 41.44 37.35 89.70
CA PHE A 309 40.58 37.87 88.64
C PHE A 309 41.33 38.82 87.69
N LEU A 310 42.04 39.81 88.26
CA LEU A 310 42.74 40.82 87.48
C LEU A 310 43.86 40.22 86.62
N ALA A 311 44.48 39.11 87.05
CA ALA A 311 45.50 38.40 86.27
C ALA A 311 44.94 37.76 84.98
N MET A 312 43.66 37.39 84.94
CA MET A 312 43.03 36.71 83.81
C MET A 312 42.10 37.61 82.97
N LYS A 313 41.76 38.81 83.47
CA LYS A 313 40.73 39.70 82.89
C LYS A 313 40.92 39.95 81.39
N ASP A 314 42.15 40.23 80.96
CA ASP A 314 42.40 40.66 79.59
C ASP A 314 42.29 39.49 78.60
N GLN A 315 42.65 38.27 79.02
CA GLN A 315 42.44 37.07 78.21
C GLN A 315 40.96 36.75 78.04
N VAL A 316 40.18 36.84 79.12
CA VAL A 316 38.72 36.58 79.09
C VAL A 316 38.01 37.65 78.25
N LEU A 317 38.30 38.94 78.47
CA LEU A 317 37.69 40.03 77.70
C LEU A 317 37.99 39.91 76.21
N ASN A 318 39.24 39.60 75.83
CA ASN A 318 39.61 39.40 74.44
C ASN A 318 38.87 38.19 73.83
N ARG A 319 38.79 37.06 74.54
CA ARG A 319 38.10 35.86 74.03
C ARG A 319 36.59 36.07 73.92
N MET A 320 35.96 36.73 74.88
CA MET A 320 34.53 37.04 74.86
C MET A 320 34.18 38.04 73.76
N ALA A 321 35.01 39.05 73.52
CA ALA A 321 34.85 39.98 72.42
C ALA A 321 34.98 39.27 71.05
N GLN A 322 35.93 38.35 70.91
CA GLN A 322 36.09 37.55 69.69
C GLN A 322 34.85 36.69 69.40
N LEU A 323 34.36 35.94 70.39
CA LEU A 323 33.21 35.06 70.23
C LEU A 323 31.91 35.84 70.02
N LYS A 324 31.73 36.97 70.72
CA LYS A 324 30.57 37.87 70.56
C LYS A 324 30.46 38.46 69.15
N ASN A 325 31.60 38.80 68.55
CA ASN A 325 31.65 39.41 67.23
C ASN A 325 31.68 38.39 66.09
N GLN A 326 31.76 37.09 66.41
CA GLN A 326 31.72 36.03 65.41
C GLN A 326 30.25 35.73 65.04
N PRO A 327 29.86 35.87 63.76
CA PRO A 327 28.49 35.60 63.35
C PRO A 327 28.17 34.09 63.49
N VAL A 328 26.98 33.78 64.04
CA VAL A 328 26.42 32.42 64.04
C VAL A 328 25.61 32.26 62.77
N ASP A 329 25.90 31.21 62.01
CA ASP A 329 25.30 30.96 60.71
C ASP A 329 23.88 30.37 60.89
N VAL A 330 22.88 31.23 61.08
CA VAL A 330 21.47 30.84 61.29
C VAL A 330 20.72 30.95 59.95
N PHE A 331 20.65 29.85 59.20
CA PHE A 331 19.83 29.77 57.97
C PHE A 331 18.34 29.51 58.28
N PRO A 332 17.40 30.02 57.44
CA PRO A 332 15.97 29.77 57.60
C PRO A 332 15.59 28.29 57.34
N PRO A 333 14.51 27.79 57.98
CA PRO A 333 14.13 26.36 58.01
C PRO A 333 13.72 25.74 56.66
N HIS A 334 13.66 26.51 55.57
CA HIS A 334 13.12 26.07 54.28
C HIS A 334 14.17 25.66 53.25
N ALA A 335 15.46 25.69 53.58
CA ALA A 335 16.52 25.46 52.60
C ALA A 335 17.04 24.01 52.49
N SER A 336 16.57 23.02 53.26
CA SER A 336 17.29 21.74 53.29
C SER A 336 16.46 20.50 53.63
N ALA A 337 15.70 19.98 52.66
CA ALA A 337 15.38 18.55 52.55
C ALA A 337 14.53 18.19 51.31
N ASP A 338 14.11 19.14 50.47
CA ASP A 338 13.20 18.79 49.38
C ASP A 338 13.92 18.00 48.26
N ILE A 339 13.52 16.74 48.11
CA ILE A 339 13.81 15.88 46.97
C ILE A 339 12.45 15.47 46.41
N GLN A 340 12.11 15.95 45.22
CA GLN A 340 10.82 15.70 44.60
C GLN A 340 11.01 14.93 43.30
N PHE A 341 10.31 13.80 43.17
CA PHE A 341 10.16 13.12 41.88
C PHE A 341 9.01 13.78 41.12
N GLN A 342 9.34 14.50 40.05
CA GLN A 342 8.34 15.15 39.22
C GLN A 342 7.79 14.15 38.19
N ALA A 343 6.79 13.38 38.60
CA ALA A 343 6.07 12.48 37.72
C ALA A 343 5.25 13.30 36.71
N THR A 344 5.74 13.45 35.49
CA THR A 344 4.88 13.82 34.37
C THR A 344 4.01 12.61 34.08
N ASN A 345 2.69 12.74 34.20
CA ASN A 345 1.75 11.67 33.86
C ASN A 345 1.94 11.33 32.38
N MET A 346 2.72 10.28 32.10
CA MET A 346 3.04 9.86 30.73
C MET A 346 1.89 9.10 30.07
N GLY A 347 0.75 8.89 30.74
CA GLY A 347 -0.33 8.01 30.27
C GLY A 347 -0.72 8.25 28.80
N ASP A 348 -1.26 9.42 28.48
CA ASP A 348 -1.78 9.68 27.13
C ASP A 348 -0.68 9.90 26.09
N ASP A 349 0.43 10.54 26.45
CA ASP A 349 1.56 10.79 25.54
C ASP A 349 2.34 9.48 25.23
N PHE A 350 2.45 8.56 26.20
CA PHE A 350 3.07 7.25 26.02
C PHE A 350 2.16 6.27 25.29
N VAL A 351 0.84 6.35 25.48
CA VAL A 351 -0.14 5.60 24.67
C VAL A 351 -0.08 6.05 23.21
N ASN A 352 -0.04 7.35 22.95
CA ASN A 352 0.10 7.89 21.59
C ASN A 352 1.46 7.55 20.96
N PHE A 353 2.54 7.55 21.75
CA PHE A 353 3.86 7.08 21.31
C PHE A 353 3.85 5.57 21.01
N SER A 354 3.25 4.76 21.88
CA SER A 354 3.10 3.30 21.70
C SER A 354 2.34 2.95 20.43
N GLN A 355 1.25 3.65 20.12
CA GLN A 355 0.49 3.47 18.87
C GLN A 355 1.26 3.87 17.60
N SER A 356 2.35 4.64 17.74
CA SER A 356 3.23 5.01 16.63
C SER A 356 4.49 4.12 16.51
N MET A 357 4.71 3.22 17.47
CA MET A 357 5.85 2.29 17.46
C MET A 357 5.52 1.04 16.65
N GLY A 358 6.05 1.00 15.42
CA GLY A 358 5.86 -0.12 14.50
C GLY A 358 4.48 -0.08 13.83
N GLY A 359 4.44 -0.54 12.59
CA GLY A 359 3.21 -0.68 11.83
C GLY A 359 3.36 -1.85 10.89
N VAL A 360 2.43 -2.81 10.96
CA VAL A 360 2.41 -3.95 10.05
C VAL A 360 1.69 -3.50 8.77
N SER A 361 2.45 -3.13 7.75
CA SER A 361 1.90 -2.87 6.42
C SER A 361 1.75 -4.19 5.66
N VAL A 362 0.52 -4.68 5.54
CA VAL A 362 0.23 -5.86 4.72
C VAL A 362 0.07 -5.41 3.27
N ALA A 363 1.06 -5.69 2.42
CA ALA A 363 0.87 -5.61 0.98
C ALA A 363 0.07 -6.84 0.54
N THR A 364 -1.26 -6.78 0.63
CA THR A 364 -2.12 -7.85 0.11
C THR A 364 -2.04 -7.88 -1.42
N SER A 365 -1.70 -9.03 -1.99
CA SER A 365 -1.81 -9.30 -3.44
C SER A 365 -3.28 -9.48 -3.86
N SER A 366 -4.15 -8.53 -3.51
CA SER A 366 -5.56 -8.52 -3.90
C SER A 366 -5.77 -7.97 -5.32
N THR A 367 -4.71 -7.56 -6.02
CA THR A 367 -4.73 -7.11 -7.41
C THR A 367 -4.86 -8.27 -8.39
N PHE A 368 -6.08 -8.52 -8.86
CA PHE A 368 -6.28 -9.24 -10.13
C PHE A 368 -5.97 -8.31 -11.29
N LEU A 369 -4.72 -8.37 -11.79
CA LEU A 369 -4.29 -7.62 -12.98
C LEU A 369 -5.25 -7.72 -14.20
N PRO A 370 -5.97 -8.83 -14.49
CA PRO A 370 -6.82 -8.93 -15.68
C PRO A 370 -8.01 -7.97 -15.76
N ASN A 371 -8.46 -7.39 -14.64
CA ASN A 371 -9.61 -6.49 -14.62
C ASN A 371 -9.23 -5.00 -14.56
N THR A 372 -7.93 -4.68 -14.60
CA THR A 372 -7.44 -3.30 -14.68
C THR A 372 -7.76 -2.71 -16.05
N ARG A 373 -8.48 -1.58 -16.08
CA ARG A 373 -8.81 -0.87 -17.32
C ARG A 373 -7.97 0.39 -17.46
N VAL A 374 -7.37 0.57 -18.62
CA VAL A 374 -6.60 1.77 -18.97
C VAL A 374 -7.31 2.50 -20.11
N GLN A 375 -7.82 3.70 -19.84
CA GLN A 375 -8.34 4.60 -20.88
C GLN A 375 -7.22 5.54 -21.33
N VAL A 376 -7.15 5.75 -22.64
CA VAL A 376 -6.08 6.52 -23.28
C VAL A 376 -6.67 7.76 -23.95
N HIS A 377 -5.99 8.89 -23.81
CA HIS A 377 -6.41 10.18 -24.35
C HIS A 377 -5.24 10.88 -25.06
N ASP A 378 -5.53 11.45 -26.22
CA ASP A 378 -4.62 12.36 -26.91
C ASP A 378 -4.41 13.64 -26.06
N ILE A 379 -3.20 14.18 -26.10
CA ILE A 379 -2.82 15.36 -25.32
C ILE A 379 -2.24 16.46 -26.21
N VAL A 380 -2.14 17.65 -25.65
CA VAL A 380 -1.60 18.83 -26.31
C VAL A 380 -0.14 19.01 -25.92
N VAL A 381 0.72 19.29 -26.90
CA VAL A 381 2.14 19.55 -26.69
C VAL A 381 2.34 20.73 -25.74
N GLY A 382 3.24 20.59 -24.76
CA GLY A 382 3.61 21.65 -23.82
C GLY A 382 2.60 21.94 -22.71
N LYS A 383 1.51 21.17 -22.60
CA LYS A 383 0.57 21.24 -21.47
C LYS A 383 0.62 19.95 -20.65
N GLU A 384 0.53 20.11 -19.33
CA GLU A 384 0.41 18.99 -18.41
C GLU A 384 -1.02 18.44 -18.47
N GLN A 385 -1.17 17.22 -19.00
CA GLN A 385 -2.46 16.56 -19.17
C GLN A 385 -2.35 15.08 -18.81
N SER A 386 -3.49 14.40 -18.68
CA SER A 386 -3.56 12.99 -18.30
C SER A 386 -3.77 12.13 -19.55
N PRO A 387 -2.72 11.65 -20.23
CA PRO A 387 -2.89 10.74 -21.36
C PRO A 387 -3.47 9.38 -20.95
N LEU A 388 -3.36 8.97 -19.68
CA LEU A 388 -3.96 7.73 -19.20
C LEU A 388 -4.82 7.92 -17.95
N LEU A 389 -5.94 7.19 -17.91
CA LEU A 389 -6.75 6.96 -16.73
C LEU A 389 -6.77 5.45 -16.44
N ILE A 390 -6.19 5.04 -15.31
CA ILE A 390 -6.01 3.65 -14.89
C ILE A 390 -7.06 3.37 -13.81
N THR A 391 -7.93 2.40 -14.02
CA THR A 391 -8.95 1.98 -13.04
C THR A 391 -8.70 0.53 -12.65
N MET A 392 -8.40 0.29 -11.37
CA MET A 392 -8.17 -1.05 -10.84
C MET A 392 -9.44 -1.64 -10.25
N ASN A 393 -9.77 -2.85 -10.67
CA ASN A 393 -10.95 -3.57 -10.21
C ASN A 393 -10.57 -4.92 -9.56
N ASN A 394 -11.35 -5.34 -8.57
CA ASN A 394 -11.22 -6.66 -7.95
C ASN A 394 -11.82 -7.76 -8.84
N ASN A 395 -11.80 -9.02 -8.37
CA ASN A 395 -12.33 -10.19 -9.08
C ASN A 395 -13.84 -10.08 -9.39
N HIS A 396 -14.54 -9.15 -8.74
CA HIS A 396 -15.96 -8.88 -8.93
C HIS A 396 -16.21 -7.59 -9.73
N SER A 397 -15.20 -7.06 -10.44
CA SER A 397 -15.28 -5.84 -11.26
C SER A 397 -15.65 -4.57 -10.48
N ARG A 398 -15.35 -4.52 -9.17
CA ARG A 398 -15.54 -3.31 -8.33
C ARG A 398 -14.23 -2.58 -8.12
N PRO A 399 -14.23 -1.23 -8.02
CA PRO A 399 -13.00 -0.47 -7.82
C PRO A 399 -12.33 -0.82 -6.48
N LEU A 400 -11.01 -1.06 -6.47
CA LEU A 400 -10.25 -1.28 -5.23
C LEU A 400 -10.14 0.01 -4.41
N SER A 401 -10.23 -0.08 -3.08
CA SER A 401 -10.07 1.06 -2.16
C SER A 401 -8.76 1.02 -1.36
N GLU A 402 -7.75 0.26 -1.81
CA GLU A 402 -6.44 0.18 -1.14
C GLU A 402 -5.54 1.36 -1.56
N ALA A 403 -4.88 1.99 -0.59
CA ALA A 403 -4.29 3.32 -0.70
C ALA A 403 -2.80 3.37 -1.07
N ASP A 404 -2.11 2.23 -1.25
CA ASP A 404 -0.64 2.21 -1.43
C ASP A 404 -0.17 1.11 -2.41
N LEU A 405 -0.57 1.21 -3.68
CA LEU A 405 -0.01 0.36 -4.75
C LEU A 405 1.08 1.10 -5.55
N ASP A 406 2.24 0.45 -5.74
CA ASP A 406 3.33 0.96 -6.58
C ASP A 406 2.96 0.88 -8.07
N ILE A 407 2.39 1.97 -8.59
CA ILE A 407 2.05 2.15 -9.99
C ILE A 407 3.09 3.07 -10.64
N LYS A 408 3.79 2.54 -11.65
CA LYS A 408 4.79 3.28 -12.44
C LYS A 408 4.36 3.33 -13.89
N VAL A 409 4.39 4.51 -14.49
CA VAL A 409 4.08 4.71 -15.91
C VAL A 409 5.30 5.29 -16.61
N GLU A 410 5.90 4.50 -17.49
CA GLU A 410 7.00 4.92 -18.36
C GLU A 410 6.44 5.28 -19.74
N ILE A 411 6.79 6.45 -20.26
CA ILE A 411 6.38 6.92 -21.58
C ILE A 411 7.59 6.90 -22.52
N LEU A 412 7.41 6.27 -23.67
CA LEU A 412 8.35 6.17 -24.77
C LEU A 412 7.94 7.13 -25.89
N ASP A 413 8.89 7.91 -26.40
CA ASP A 413 8.70 8.65 -27.65
C ASP A 413 8.95 7.77 -28.88
N SER A 414 8.70 8.31 -30.09
CA SER A 414 8.99 7.65 -31.38
C SER A 414 10.44 7.19 -31.59
N LYS A 415 11.39 7.63 -30.74
CA LYS A 415 12.80 7.23 -30.74
C LYS A 415 13.15 6.34 -29.54
N ASN A 416 12.15 5.82 -28.82
CA ASN A 416 12.28 5.02 -27.60
C ASN A 416 12.99 5.71 -26.42
N HIS A 417 13.01 7.05 -26.36
CA HIS A 417 13.47 7.75 -25.16
C HIS A 417 12.43 7.60 -24.04
N ARG A 418 12.92 7.24 -22.86
CA ARG A 418 12.09 7.01 -21.67
C ARG A 418 11.87 8.31 -20.91
N SER A 419 10.62 8.60 -20.58
CA SER A 419 10.19 9.64 -19.65
C SER A 419 9.25 9.02 -18.61
N GLN A 420 9.27 9.49 -17.38
CA GLN A 420 8.36 8.99 -16.35
C GLN A 420 7.13 9.90 -16.25
N ALA A 421 5.93 9.32 -16.25
CA ALA A 421 4.71 10.05 -15.96
C ALA A 421 4.44 10.08 -14.45
N VAL A 422 3.84 11.18 -13.98
CA VAL A 422 3.45 11.33 -12.58
C VAL A 422 2.10 10.65 -12.39
N VAL A 423 2.02 9.64 -11.53
CA VAL A 423 0.76 8.97 -11.22
C VAL A 423 0.11 9.67 -10.04
N LEU A 424 -1.09 10.23 -10.26
CA LEU A 424 -1.90 10.90 -9.25
C LEU A 424 -3.08 10.02 -8.87
N ASP A 425 -3.32 9.81 -7.58
CA ASP A 425 -4.57 9.25 -7.07
C ASP A 425 -5.68 10.30 -7.20
N LYS A 426 -6.73 10.00 -7.99
CA LYS A 426 -7.84 10.94 -8.19
C LYS A 426 -8.76 10.99 -6.97
N THR A 427 -8.85 9.91 -6.20
CA THR A 427 -9.78 9.76 -5.08
C THR A 427 -9.26 8.66 -4.16
N ARG A 428 -8.95 9.01 -2.91
CA ARG A 428 -8.56 8.13 -1.78
C ARG A 428 -9.53 6.95 -1.49
N SER A 429 -10.48 6.62 -2.36
CA SER A 429 -11.52 5.62 -2.14
C SER A 429 -12.06 4.86 -3.36
N GLN A 430 -11.56 5.04 -4.60
CA GLN A 430 -12.13 4.35 -5.79
C GLN A 430 -11.14 3.74 -6.80
N GLY A 431 -9.87 3.52 -6.45
CA GLY A 431 -8.96 2.72 -7.30
C GLY A 431 -8.71 3.29 -8.69
N CYS A 432 -8.82 4.62 -8.84
CA CYS A 432 -8.73 5.33 -10.11
C CYS A 432 -7.53 6.29 -10.10
N TYR A 433 -6.53 6.01 -10.92
CA TYR A 433 -5.27 6.71 -11.01
C TYR A 433 -5.13 7.45 -12.34
N LYS A 434 -4.51 8.63 -12.33
CA LYS A 434 -4.22 9.43 -13.52
C LYS A 434 -2.72 9.46 -13.76
N ALA A 435 -2.28 9.02 -14.93
CA ALA A 435 -0.90 9.23 -15.35
C ALA A 435 -0.82 10.58 -16.06
N VAL A 436 -0.09 11.53 -15.47
CA VAL A 436 0.07 12.90 -15.94
C VAL A 436 1.42 13.05 -16.64
N PHE A 437 1.39 13.63 -17.83
CA PHE A 437 2.56 13.82 -18.67
C PHE A 437 2.46 15.11 -19.48
N THR A 438 3.62 15.74 -19.73
CA THR A 438 3.73 16.88 -20.63
C THR A 438 4.54 16.47 -21.85
N ALA A 439 3.90 16.34 -23.01
CA ALA A 439 4.59 15.97 -24.24
C ALA A 439 5.51 17.13 -24.71
N PRO A 440 6.82 16.90 -24.88
CA PRO A 440 7.75 17.95 -25.31
C PRO A 440 7.65 18.28 -26.80
N LYS A 441 7.17 17.35 -27.63
CA LYS A 441 7.06 17.50 -29.09
C LYS A 441 5.78 16.83 -29.59
N PRO A 442 5.24 17.26 -30.74
CA PRO A 442 4.14 16.54 -31.38
C PRO A 442 4.65 15.19 -31.89
N GLY A 443 3.78 14.19 -31.84
CA GLY A 443 4.12 12.83 -32.25
C GLY A 443 3.33 11.77 -31.50
N GLU A 444 3.59 10.52 -31.85
CA GLU A 444 3.04 9.35 -31.17
C GLU A 444 3.94 8.96 -29.98
N TYR A 445 3.30 8.65 -28.87
CA TYR A 445 3.92 8.23 -27.62
C TYR A 445 3.30 6.91 -27.16
N ARG A 446 4.09 6.10 -26.46
CA ARG A 446 3.69 4.80 -25.95
C ARG A 446 3.92 4.72 -24.45
N ALA A 447 2.89 4.37 -23.68
CA ALA A 447 2.93 4.31 -22.23
C ALA A 447 2.95 2.85 -21.75
N LEU A 448 4.01 2.48 -21.03
CA LEU A 448 4.19 1.21 -20.34
C LEU A 448 3.74 1.38 -18.88
N VAL A 449 2.64 0.74 -18.52
CA VAL A 449 2.09 0.79 -17.16
C VAL A 449 2.54 -0.44 -16.39
N LYS A 450 3.28 -0.23 -15.30
CA LYS A 450 3.73 -1.26 -14.37
C LYS A 450 2.99 -1.13 -13.05
N ILE A 451 2.42 -2.24 -12.57
CA ILE A 451 1.78 -2.33 -11.26
C ILE A 451 2.54 -3.39 -10.46
N MET A 452 3.08 -3.03 -9.29
CA MET A 452 3.91 -3.91 -8.45
C MET A 452 5.08 -4.55 -9.22
N GLY A 453 5.66 -3.81 -10.17
CA GLY A 453 6.77 -4.28 -11.01
C GLY A 453 6.36 -5.12 -12.24
N MET A 454 5.11 -5.57 -12.34
CA MET A 454 4.59 -6.30 -13.50
C MET A 454 4.03 -5.36 -14.57
N LEU A 455 4.34 -5.62 -15.84
CA LEU A 455 3.85 -4.84 -16.97
C LEU A 455 2.43 -5.27 -17.36
N LEU A 456 1.48 -4.32 -17.44
CA LEU A 456 0.08 -4.62 -17.78
C LEU A 456 -0.12 -5.05 -19.24
N GLU A 457 0.50 -4.32 -20.17
CA GLU A 457 0.42 -4.58 -21.61
C GLU A 457 1.83 -4.51 -22.18
N PRO A 458 2.42 -5.64 -22.64
CA PRO A 458 3.77 -5.70 -23.19
C PRO A 458 4.03 -4.72 -24.33
N GLU A 459 3.04 -4.49 -25.17
CA GLU A 459 3.15 -3.56 -26.30
C GLU A 459 2.92 -2.09 -25.94
N GLY A 460 2.42 -1.82 -24.73
CA GLY A 460 2.13 -0.47 -24.21
C GLY A 460 0.90 0.20 -24.84
N TYR A 461 0.45 1.29 -24.19
CA TYR A 461 -0.72 2.07 -24.60
C TYR A 461 -0.31 3.29 -25.44
N VAL A 462 -0.86 3.43 -26.65
CA VAL A 462 -0.44 4.46 -27.60
C VAL A 462 -1.35 5.70 -27.54
N PHE A 463 -0.77 6.90 -27.42
CA PHE A 463 -1.48 8.18 -27.47
C PHE A 463 -0.72 9.21 -28.33
N LYS A 464 -1.44 10.22 -28.86
CA LYS A 464 -0.83 11.27 -29.71
C LYS A 464 -0.75 12.61 -29.00
N ALA A 465 0.38 13.29 -29.18
CA ALA A 465 0.54 14.68 -28.81
C ALA A 465 0.39 15.57 -30.05
N LYS A 466 -0.56 16.51 -30.03
CA LYS A 466 -0.85 17.42 -31.15
C LYS A 466 -0.52 18.88 -30.78
N ARG A 467 -0.17 19.72 -31.74
CA ARG A 467 -0.04 21.17 -31.49
C ARG A 467 -1.45 21.77 -31.35
N ILE A 468 -1.55 22.85 -30.57
CA ILE A 468 -2.82 23.58 -30.39
C ILE A 468 -3.42 24.00 -31.74
N ASP A 469 -2.57 24.35 -32.69
CA ASP A 469 -2.97 24.83 -34.02
C ASP A 469 -3.46 23.70 -34.96
N ASP A 470 -3.11 22.45 -34.66
CA ASP A 470 -3.53 21.26 -35.43
C ASP A 470 -4.90 20.71 -34.97
N ILE A 471 -5.44 21.24 -33.87
CA ILE A 471 -6.79 20.91 -33.39
C ILE A 471 -7.77 21.78 -34.17
N GLY A 472 -7.96 21.41 -35.44
CA GLY A 472 -8.99 21.97 -36.29
C GLY A 472 -10.37 21.84 -35.63
N SER A 473 -11.19 22.85 -35.87
CA SER A 473 -12.62 22.88 -35.57
C SER A 473 -13.32 21.54 -35.82
N GLU A 474 -14.14 21.13 -34.86
CA GLU A 474 -15.04 19.95 -34.88
C GLU A 474 -14.42 18.59 -34.56
N SER A 475 -14.32 18.29 -33.26
CA SER A 475 -14.96 17.13 -32.59
C SER A 475 -14.29 16.91 -31.22
N SER A 476 -15.08 16.54 -30.20
CA SER A 476 -14.70 16.25 -28.80
C SER A 476 -15.00 17.31 -27.73
N LEU A 477 -15.97 18.22 -27.97
CA LEU A 477 -16.60 19.05 -26.92
C LEU A 477 -17.87 18.42 -26.31
N ALA A 478 -17.98 17.08 -26.30
CA ALA A 478 -19.21 16.38 -25.93
C ALA A 478 -19.42 16.14 -24.42
N TYR A 479 -18.53 16.60 -23.52
CA TYR A 479 -18.64 16.23 -22.10
C TYR A 479 -18.39 17.37 -21.09
N LEU A 480 -18.68 18.62 -21.46
CA LEU A 480 -18.72 19.72 -20.49
C LEU A 480 -20.17 20.11 -20.18
N THR A 481 -20.53 20.08 -18.91
CA THR A 481 -21.85 20.45 -18.40
C THR A 481 -22.08 21.97 -18.54
N ALA A 482 -23.35 22.40 -18.57
CA ALA A 482 -23.72 23.82 -18.73
C ALA A 482 -23.09 24.74 -17.66
N THR A 483 -22.74 24.18 -16.50
CA THR A 483 -22.08 24.85 -15.39
C THR A 483 -20.64 25.25 -15.73
N GLU A 484 -19.90 24.37 -16.42
CA GLU A 484 -18.49 24.60 -16.80
C GLU A 484 -18.35 25.63 -17.94
N LYS A 485 -19.39 25.76 -18.79
CA LYS A 485 -19.46 26.82 -19.81
C LYS A 485 -19.70 28.21 -19.21
N LYS A 486 -20.33 28.28 -18.03
CA LYS A 486 -20.59 29.54 -17.30
C LYS A 486 -19.34 30.00 -16.55
N GLU A 487 -18.65 29.09 -15.88
CA GLU A 487 -17.39 29.38 -15.17
C GLU A 487 -16.26 29.82 -16.13
N ALA A 488 -16.18 29.24 -17.33
CA ALA A 488 -15.21 29.66 -18.33
C ALA A 488 -15.51 31.04 -18.94
N LYS A 489 -16.78 31.46 -18.97
CA LYS A 489 -17.18 32.78 -19.46
C LYS A 489 -17.03 33.86 -18.38
N ASP A 490 -17.34 33.52 -17.13
CA ASP A 490 -17.17 34.38 -15.96
C ASP A 490 -15.68 34.64 -15.65
N ALA A 491 -14.79 33.68 -15.95
CA ALA A 491 -13.34 33.85 -15.82
C ALA A 491 -12.71 34.78 -16.90
N ILE A 492 -13.34 34.91 -18.07
CA ILE A 492 -12.88 35.82 -19.15
C ILE A 492 -13.34 37.26 -18.89
N ASP A 493 -14.53 37.43 -18.31
CA ASP A 493 -15.06 38.75 -17.94
C ASP A 493 -14.42 39.33 -16.66
N SER A 494 -13.89 38.50 -15.74
CA SER A 494 -13.20 38.98 -14.52
C SER A 494 -11.81 39.57 -14.78
N ASP A 495 -11.05 39.02 -15.73
CA ASP A 495 -9.70 39.51 -16.09
C ASP A 495 -9.74 40.90 -16.76
N SER A 496 -10.87 41.27 -17.37
CA SER A 496 -11.05 42.58 -18.00
C SER A 496 -11.44 43.71 -17.03
N GLN A 497 -11.93 43.38 -15.83
CA GLN A 497 -12.31 44.37 -14.81
C GLN A 497 -11.21 44.63 -13.78
N GLU A 498 -10.34 43.66 -13.48
CA GLU A 498 -9.21 43.88 -12.56
C GLU A 498 -8.11 44.77 -13.16
N ILE A 499 -7.88 44.73 -14.49
CA ILE A 499 -6.91 45.60 -15.17
C ILE A 499 -7.34 47.08 -15.09
N LYS A 500 -8.65 47.38 -15.19
CA LYS A 500 -9.18 48.75 -15.10
C LYS A 500 -9.26 49.29 -13.66
N TYR A 501 -9.30 48.42 -12.65
CA TYR A 501 -9.32 48.84 -11.25
C TYR A 501 -7.90 49.18 -10.73
N VAL A 502 -6.88 48.44 -11.18
CA VAL A 502 -5.47 48.68 -10.82
C VAL A 502 -4.90 49.93 -11.50
N GLU A 503 -5.30 50.25 -12.75
CA GLU A 503 -4.92 51.51 -13.41
C GLU A 503 -5.56 52.74 -12.76
N LYS A 504 -6.77 52.62 -12.19
CA LYS A 504 -7.50 53.74 -11.56
C LYS A 504 -6.97 54.08 -10.17
N LEU A 505 -6.48 53.10 -9.42
CA LEU A 505 -5.84 53.30 -8.11
C LEU A 505 -4.44 53.92 -8.21
N ASN A 506 -3.69 53.65 -9.29
CA ASN A 506 -2.36 54.24 -9.53
C ASN A 506 -2.40 55.70 -10.02
N LEU A 507 -3.56 56.20 -10.49
CA LEU A 507 -3.73 57.59 -10.94
C LEU A 507 -4.19 58.56 -9.83
N GLN A 508 -4.57 58.07 -8.64
CA GLN A 508 -5.04 58.92 -7.53
C GLN A 508 -3.99 59.17 -6.43
N ALA A 509 -2.82 58.52 -6.47
CA ALA A 509 -1.75 58.69 -5.47
C ALA A 509 -0.62 59.67 -5.88
N LEU A 510 -0.69 60.29 -7.07
CA LEU A 510 0.30 61.26 -7.56
C LEU A 510 -0.37 62.57 -7.99
N ALA A 511 -0.87 63.31 -7.00
CA ALA A 511 -1.23 64.71 -7.18
C ALA A 511 -0.87 65.52 -5.94
N THR A 512 0.43 65.66 -5.64
CA THR A 512 0.98 66.92 -5.12
C THR A 512 2.50 66.97 -5.22
N SER A 513 2.96 68.09 -5.78
CA SER A 513 4.33 68.55 -5.97
C SER A 513 5.11 68.01 -7.19
N ARG A 514 5.45 68.98 -8.04
CA ARG A 514 6.09 68.90 -9.35
C ARG A 514 7.60 68.67 -9.21
N GLY A 515 8.15 67.75 -9.99
CA GLY A 515 9.58 67.62 -10.25
C GLY A 515 9.83 66.78 -11.51
N LYS A 516 10.60 67.33 -12.45
CA LYS A 516 10.98 66.80 -13.77
C LYS A 516 11.58 65.38 -13.74
N PRO A 517 11.57 64.65 -14.88
CA PRO A 517 11.84 63.21 -14.92
C PRO A 517 13.31 62.93 -14.60
N LEU A 518 13.55 62.21 -13.50
CA LEU A 518 14.86 61.61 -13.22
C LEU A 518 14.97 60.31 -14.00
N ALA A 519 16.03 60.24 -14.79
CA ALA A 519 16.48 59.07 -15.50
C ALA A 519 16.63 57.84 -14.58
N SER A 520 16.48 56.66 -15.18
CA SER A 520 16.93 55.35 -14.74
C SER A 520 17.94 55.31 -13.57
N SER A 521 17.47 55.18 -12.32
CA SER A 521 18.26 54.64 -11.22
C SER A 521 17.38 54.35 -10.00
N GLU A 522 16.75 53.18 -9.92
CA GLU A 522 16.24 52.68 -8.64
C GLU A 522 17.27 51.75 -8.02
N PHE A 523 17.80 52.23 -6.88
CA PHE A 523 18.84 51.67 -6.01
C PHE A 523 19.00 50.14 -6.05
N LYS A 524 19.87 49.66 -6.94
CA LYS A 524 20.51 48.34 -6.77
C LYS A 524 21.68 48.53 -5.83
N THR A 525 21.53 48.17 -4.56
CA THR A 525 22.70 47.82 -3.75
C THR A 525 23.21 46.50 -4.31
N ALA A 526 24.06 46.59 -5.34
CA ALA A 526 24.69 45.43 -5.93
C ALA A 526 25.98 45.15 -5.16
N VAL A 527 26.11 43.95 -4.61
CA VAL A 527 27.40 43.46 -4.12
C VAL A 527 27.95 42.58 -5.24
N GLY A 528 28.77 43.17 -6.12
CA GLY A 528 29.19 42.54 -7.37
C GLY A 528 28.02 42.34 -8.34
N GLU A 529 27.84 41.13 -8.87
CA GLU A 529 26.73 40.76 -9.78
C GLU A 529 25.42 40.37 -9.08
N ILE A 530 25.39 40.39 -7.74
CA ILE A 530 24.24 39.93 -6.95
C ILE A 530 23.36 41.12 -6.56
N ILE A 531 22.06 41.00 -6.82
CA ILE A 531 21.04 42.00 -6.53
C ILE A 531 20.46 41.74 -5.14
N CYS A 532 20.54 42.71 -4.23
CA CYS A 532 19.82 42.68 -2.97
C CYS A 532 18.51 43.49 -3.12
N PRO A 533 17.35 42.85 -3.41
CA PRO A 533 16.09 43.58 -3.55
C PRO A 533 15.69 44.21 -2.22
N ASP A 534 14.99 45.35 -2.24
CA ASP A 534 14.38 45.93 -1.03
C ASP A 534 13.05 45.20 -0.74
N LEU A 535 13.09 44.24 0.19
CA LEU A 535 11.98 43.34 0.53
C LEU A 535 11.32 43.77 1.84
N ASN A 536 10.03 44.11 1.77
CA ASN A 536 9.17 44.37 2.93
C ASN A 536 8.12 43.28 3.06
N LEU A 537 7.71 42.99 4.28
CA LEU A 537 6.59 42.12 4.64
C LEU A 537 5.28 42.88 4.42
N ASP A 538 4.28 42.22 3.83
CA ASP A 538 2.97 42.80 3.59
C ASP A 538 2.09 42.73 4.86
N PRO A 539 1.77 43.85 5.54
CA PRO A 539 0.95 43.84 6.73
C PRO A 539 -0.53 43.54 6.44
N LEU A 540 -0.99 43.73 5.19
CA LEU A 540 -2.38 43.49 4.78
C LEU A 540 -2.63 42.00 4.53
N ALA A 541 -1.65 41.29 3.96
CA ALA A 541 -1.71 39.85 3.75
C ALA A 541 -1.51 39.03 5.04
N ALA A 542 -0.90 39.63 6.08
CA ALA A 542 -0.48 38.93 7.29
C ALA A 542 -1.65 38.28 8.06
N HIS A 543 -1.55 36.96 8.28
CA HIS A 543 -2.54 36.19 9.02
C HIS A 543 -2.77 36.75 10.45
N PRO A 544 -3.99 36.70 11.03
CA PRO A 544 -4.31 37.34 12.33
C PRO A 544 -3.50 36.90 13.56
N GLN A 545 -2.77 35.79 13.49
CA GLN A 545 -1.86 35.32 14.54
C GLN A 545 -0.44 35.90 14.44
N ASN A 546 -0.13 36.56 13.32
CA ASN A 546 1.15 37.18 13.06
C ASN A 546 0.99 38.71 12.96
N GLU A 547 1.93 39.43 13.55
CA GLU A 547 1.97 40.88 13.53
C GLU A 547 3.22 41.35 12.80
N VAL A 548 3.02 41.97 11.64
CA VAL A 548 4.07 42.73 10.94
C VAL A 548 4.18 44.09 11.61
N LEU A 549 5.38 44.44 12.08
CA LEU A 549 5.65 45.71 12.75
C LEU A 549 5.67 46.89 11.77
N GLU A 550 5.59 48.11 12.29
CA GLU A 550 5.57 49.36 11.49
C GLU A 550 6.79 49.51 10.57
N ASN A 551 7.92 48.90 10.93
CA ASN A 551 9.13 48.90 10.09
C ASN A 551 8.98 48.06 8.80
N LEU A 552 7.89 47.28 8.66
CA LEU A 552 7.62 46.35 7.57
C LEU A 552 8.71 45.30 7.30
N LYS A 553 9.69 45.15 8.18
CA LYS A 553 10.78 44.17 8.07
C LYS A 553 10.65 43.06 9.09
N THR A 554 10.01 43.34 10.22
CA THR A 554 9.90 42.43 11.37
C THR A 554 8.49 41.90 11.51
N MET A 555 8.37 40.60 11.80
CA MET A 555 7.12 39.94 12.13
C MET A 555 7.26 39.08 13.38
N ASN A 556 6.24 39.10 14.23
CA ASN A 556 6.15 38.32 15.45
C ASN A 556 4.90 37.43 15.44
N ASN A 557 4.95 36.27 16.08
CA ASN A 557 3.78 35.40 16.28
C ASN A 557 2.98 35.76 17.55
N GLN A 558 2.95 37.02 17.97
CA GLN A 558 2.19 37.48 19.13
C GLN A 558 1.26 38.61 18.73
N LYS A 559 0.03 38.61 19.26
CA LYS A 559 -0.95 39.67 19.03
C LYS A 559 -0.72 40.83 20.00
N SER A 560 -0.49 42.05 19.50
CA SER A 560 -0.72 43.27 20.27
C SER A 560 -2.20 43.40 20.68
N ARG A 561 -2.46 43.88 21.91
CA ARG A 561 -3.81 44.02 22.50
C ARG A 561 -4.65 45.15 21.89
N HIS A 562 -4.08 45.96 20.99
CA HIS A 562 -4.78 47.07 20.33
C HIS A 562 -4.94 46.77 18.83
N ARG A 563 -6.18 46.79 18.31
CA ARG A 563 -6.44 46.67 16.87
C ARG A 563 -7.14 47.90 16.32
N THR A 564 -6.58 48.44 15.25
CA THR A 564 -7.34 49.08 14.17
C THR A 564 -8.06 47.99 13.35
N PRO A 565 -9.28 48.24 12.84
CA PRO A 565 -10.01 47.27 12.02
C PRO A 565 -9.24 46.99 10.71
N ARG A 566 -8.91 45.72 10.43
CA ARG A 566 -8.37 45.28 9.13
C ARG A 566 -9.49 44.69 8.27
N ASN A 567 -9.47 44.99 6.98
CA ASN A 567 -10.42 44.42 6.02
C ASN A 567 -10.13 42.91 5.85
N LEU A 568 -11.06 42.05 6.28
CA LEU A 568 -10.89 40.60 6.30
C LEU A 568 -10.70 39.97 4.92
N SER A 569 -11.07 40.67 3.85
CA SER A 569 -10.92 40.20 2.46
C SER A 569 -9.49 40.16 1.93
N GLN A 570 -8.54 40.86 2.59
CA GLN A 570 -7.15 40.98 2.12
C GLN A 570 -6.16 40.13 2.93
N VAL A 571 -6.62 39.51 4.02
CA VAL A 571 -5.79 38.76 4.96
C VAL A 571 -5.77 37.29 4.56
N PHE A 572 -4.60 36.64 4.63
CA PHE A 572 -4.50 35.19 4.45
C PHE A 572 -5.35 34.44 5.49
N GLN A 573 -6.18 33.51 5.02
CA GLN A 573 -7.12 32.74 5.85
C GLN A 573 -6.51 31.43 6.32
N ASN A 574 -5.72 30.78 5.47
CA ASN A 574 -5.15 29.46 5.71
C ASN A 574 -3.68 29.57 6.13
N PHE A 575 -2.86 30.26 5.33
CA PHE A 575 -1.43 30.33 5.56
C PHE A 575 -1.10 31.19 6.78
N ARG A 576 -0.36 30.63 7.74
CA ARG A 576 -0.01 31.31 9.00
C ARG A 576 1.25 32.16 8.85
N GLY A 577 1.17 33.17 8.00
CA GLY A 577 2.31 34.04 7.70
C GLY A 577 1.94 35.30 6.94
N THR A 578 2.92 35.83 6.21
CA THR A 578 2.78 36.93 5.26
C THR A 578 3.67 36.70 4.03
N ILE A 579 3.50 37.54 3.01
CA ILE A 579 4.23 37.55 1.75
C ILE A 579 5.10 38.80 1.65
N GLY A 580 6.17 38.74 0.87
CA GLY A 580 6.95 39.92 0.50
C GLY A 580 6.18 40.87 -0.43
N ASN A 581 6.56 42.14 -0.44
CA ASN A 581 5.97 43.18 -1.29
C ASN A 581 6.32 43.07 -2.79
N ARG A 582 7.27 42.20 -3.16
CA ARG A 582 7.67 41.99 -4.56
C ARG A 582 8.12 40.56 -4.81
N SER A 583 7.89 40.08 -6.03
CA SER A 583 8.46 38.83 -6.53
C SER A 583 9.94 38.97 -6.85
N LEU A 584 10.68 37.86 -6.76
CA LEU A 584 12.04 37.77 -7.30
C LEU A 584 11.98 37.56 -8.82
N GLY A 585 12.84 38.25 -9.56
CA GLY A 585 12.79 38.25 -11.02
C GLY A 585 13.30 36.95 -11.64
N ARG A 586 13.04 36.77 -12.94
CA ARG A 586 13.40 35.57 -13.71
C ARG A 586 14.83 35.58 -14.25
N THR A 587 15.54 36.70 -14.08
CA THR A 587 16.88 36.92 -14.65
C THR A 587 17.78 37.59 -13.62
N GLY A 588 18.89 36.96 -13.28
CA GLY A 588 19.89 37.51 -12.35
C GLY A 588 20.07 36.68 -11.09
N ARG A 589 20.81 37.22 -10.13
CA ARG A 589 21.08 36.61 -8.82
C ARG A 589 20.50 37.50 -7.74
N TYR A 590 19.67 36.97 -6.85
CA TYR A 590 18.97 37.72 -5.83
C TYR A 590 19.33 37.23 -4.44
N TYR A 591 19.74 38.11 -3.54
CA TYR A 591 20.12 37.75 -2.18
C TYR A 591 19.37 38.54 -1.12
N PHE A 592 18.91 37.86 -0.09
CA PHE A 592 18.38 38.48 1.13
C PHE A 592 18.70 37.62 2.35
N GLU A 593 18.64 38.24 3.52
CA GLU A 593 18.88 37.57 4.79
C GLU A 593 17.66 37.63 5.69
N VAL A 594 17.52 36.65 6.55
CA VAL A 594 16.43 36.57 7.51
C VAL A 594 16.99 36.21 8.88
N ASN A 595 16.87 37.15 9.80
CA ASN A 595 17.17 36.92 11.20
C ASN A 595 15.98 36.21 11.82
N VAL A 596 16.20 35.01 12.36
CA VAL A 596 15.15 34.22 13.02
C VAL A 596 15.51 34.04 14.48
N SER A 597 14.54 34.24 15.36
CA SER A 597 14.67 33.94 16.78
C SER A 597 13.40 33.32 17.34
N PHE A 598 13.56 32.41 18.29
CA PHE A 598 12.44 31.83 19.01
C PHE A 598 12.80 31.47 20.45
N PHE A 599 11.77 31.44 21.30
CA PHE A 599 11.80 30.99 22.68
C PHE A 599 10.66 29.99 22.91
N ILE A 600 11.01 28.78 23.35
CA ILE A 600 10.06 27.70 23.61
C ILE A 600 9.41 27.94 24.97
N LYS A 601 8.10 28.23 25.01
CA LYS A 601 7.36 28.42 26.28
C LYS A 601 6.91 27.11 26.89
N ARG A 602 6.51 26.17 26.04
CA ARG A 602 5.93 24.88 26.41
C ARG A 602 6.49 23.80 25.50
N SER A 603 6.41 22.55 25.93
CA SER A 603 6.97 21.42 25.19
C SER A 603 6.35 21.35 23.79
N LEU A 604 7.21 21.14 22.80
CA LEU A 604 6.82 21.00 21.39
C LEU A 604 6.83 19.51 21.03
N ARG A 605 5.87 19.09 20.20
CA ARG A 605 5.73 17.72 19.70
C ARG A 605 6.34 17.57 18.30
N GLN A 606 5.57 17.82 17.26
CA GLN A 606 6.06 17.96 15.88
C GLN A 606 5.78 19.38 15.34
N ASP A 607 5.57 20.30 16.27
CA ASP A 607 5.11 21.66 16.00
C ASP A 607 6.09 22.41 15.11
N LEU A 608 5.53 23.09 14.11
CA LEU A 608 6.26 24.01 13.26
C LEU A 608 6.64 25.26 14.05
N VAL A 609 7.85 25.77 13.83
CA VAL A 609 8.35 26.99 14.48
C VAL A 609 8.24 28.15 13.50
N PHE A 610 8.88 28.02 12.34
CA PHE A 610 8.85 28.99 11.27
C PHE A 610 8.96 28.31 9.90
N GLU A 611 8.55 29.02 8.87
CA GLU A 611 8.63 28.63 7.46
C GLU A 611 9.10 29.83 6.63
N ILE A 612 10.09 29.64 5.76
CA ILE A 612 10.55 30.65 4.80
C ILE A 612 10.61 29.98 3.43
N GLY A 613 9.96 30.55 2.43
CA GLY A 613 9.88 29.92 1.12
C GLY A 613 9.84 30.87 -0.06
N LEU A 614 9.91 30.27 -1.24
CA LEU A 614 9.59 30.87 -2.53
C LEU A 614 8.39 30.12 -3.12
N CYS A 615 7.30 30.83 -3.37
CA CYS A 615 6.06 30.24 -3.88
C CYS A 615 5.37 31.18 -4.89
N ARG A 616 4.50 30.66 -5.75
CA ARG A 616 3.65 31.49 -6.62
C ARG A 616 2.59 32.18 -5.77
N LYS A 617 2.29 33.45 -6.07
CA LYS A 617 1.34 34.27 -5.28
C LYS A 617 -0.04 33.61 -5.12
N SER A 618 -0.54 32.96 -6.17
CA SER A 618 -1.83 32.26 -6.17
C SER A 618 -1.89 31.03 -5.25
N ASP A 619 -0.73 30.50 -4.85
CA ASP A 619 -0.63 29.24 -4.12
C ASP A 619 -0.38 29.45 -2.62
N VAL A 620 -0.03 30.67 -2.19
CA VAL A 620 0.39 30.97 -0.82
C VAL A 620 -0.68 30.62 0.21
N ASP A 621 -1.94 30.99 -0.05
CA ASP A 621 -3.04 30.86 0.94
C ASP A 621 -3.94 29.63 0.71
N LYS A 622 -3.48 28.64 -0.06
CA LYS A 622 -4.28 27.43 -0.33
C LYS A 622 -4.25 26.43 0.84
N HIS A 623 -3.18 26.44 1.64
CA HIS A 623 -3.00 25.54 2.79
C HIS A 623 -2.43 26.25 4.02
N TYR A 624 -2.36 25.52 5.13
CA TYR A 624 -1.81 25.99 6.41
C TYR A 624 -0.30 26.29 6.33
N THR A 625 0.43 25.53 5.52
CA THR A 625 1.86 25.65 5.19
C THR A 625 2.03 25.60 3.69
N ILE A 626 3.20 26.05 3.20
CA ILE A 626 3.51 26.03 1.78
C ILE A 626 4.37 24.82 1.36
N ASP A 627 4.87 24.02 2.31
CA ASP A 627 5.68 22.81 2.07
C ASP A 627 5.01 21.72 1.20
N ASN A 628 3.67 21.74 1.06
CA ASN A 628 2.89 20.75 0.30
C ASN A 628 2.52 21.18 -1.13
N HIS A 629 2.90 22.38 -1.58
CA HIS A 629 2.52 22.87 -2.90
C HIS A 629 3.50 22.48 -4.02
N ALA A 630 2.96 22.21 -5.20
CA ALA A 630 3.77 22.15 -6.42
C ALA A 630 4.39 23.54 -6.67
N PHE A 631 5.68 23.59 -7.02
CA PHE A 631 6.44 24.82 -7.26
C PHE A 631 6.65 25.72 -6.03
N SER A 632 6.53 25.18 -4.82
CA SER A 632 7.03 25.82 -3.61
C SER A 632 8.39 25.25 -3.22
N TYR A 633 9.27 26.14 -2.76
CA TYR A 633 10.59 25.79 -2.25
C TYR A 633 10.66 26.33 -0.83
N VAL A 634 10.86 25.46 0.15
CA VAL A 634 10.58 25.80 1.55
C VAL A 634 11.69 25.35 2.47
N VAL A 635 12.16 26.26 3.31
CA VAL A 635 13.00 25.96 4.47
C VAL A 635 12.20 26.25 5.73
N CYS A 636 12.02 25.25 6.57
CA CYS A 636 11.26 25.38 7.80
C CYS A 636 12.00 24.76 8.98
N ALA A 637 11.68 25.21 10.20
CA ALA A 637 12.14 24.56 11.42
C ALA A 637 10.96 23.96 12.16
N ARG A 638 11.08 22.70 12.55
CA ARG A 638 10.08 22.00 13.37
C ARG A 638 10.73 21.10 14.39
N LYS A 639 10.01 20.81 15.47
CA LYS A 639 10.42 19.76 16.40
C LYS A 639 10.39 18.42 15.68
N CYS A 640 11.52 17.71 15.66
CA CYS A 640 11.64 16.40 15.05
C CYS A 640 11.42 15.31 16.09
N HIS A 641 10.59 14.32 15.77
CA HIS A 641 10.34 13.16 16.62
C HIS A 641 11.53 12.18 16.64
N ILE A 642 12.35 12.14 15.59
CA ILE A 642 13.53 11.27 15.52
C ILE A 642 14.68 11.88 16.32
N CYS A 643 15.06 13.13 15.98
CA CYS A 643 16.19 13.79 16.63
C CYS A 643 15.85 14.34 18.02
N GLN A 644 14.57 14.39 18.40
CA GLN A 644 14.10 14.98 19.66
C GLN A 644 14.57 16.43 19.88
N THR A 645 14.86 17.16 18.81
CA THR A 645 15.32 18.56 18.81
C THR A 645 14.61 19.37 17.73
N ILE A 646 14.76 20.70 17.75
CA ILE A 646 14.36 21.51 16.59
C ILE A 646 15.32 21.23 15.44
N CYS A 647 14.76 20.81 14.32
CA CYS A 647 15.51 20.52 13.11
C CYS A 647 15.07 21.47 12.00
N LEU A 648 16.05 21.96 11.25
CA LEU A 648 15.83 22.64 9.99
C LEU A 648 15.56 21.60 8.89
N GLN A 649 14.58 21.86 8.06
CA GLN A 649 14.13 20.97 7.00
C GLN A 649 13.98 21.72 5.68
N GLY A 650 14.31 21.05 4.58
CA GLY A 650 14.09 21.53 3.22
C GLY A 650 13.01 20.70 2.53
N TRP A 651 11.97 21.37 2.03
CA TRP A 651 10.80 20.76 1.40
C TRP A 651 10.59 21.32 0.00
N ASN A 652 10.29 20.42 -0.94
CA ASN A 652 9.91 20.75 -2.31
C ASN A 652 8.89 19.72 -2.78
N ASN A 653 7.77 20.18 -3.33
CA ASN A 653 6.71 19.34 -3.88
C ASN A 653 6.19 18.28 -2.89
N GLY A 654 5.96 18.68 -1.63
CA GLY A 654 5.49 17.79 -0.56
C GLY A 654 6.53 16.77 -0.06
N GLN A 655 7.75 16.79 -0.59
CA GLN A 655 8.83 15.89 -0.18
C GLN A 655 9.93 16.63 0.58
N ARG A 656 10.32 16.06 1.72
CA ARG A 656 11.47 16.51 2.50
C ARG A 656 12.75 15.89 1.96
N PHE A 657 13.68 16.71 1.50
CA PHE A 657 15.00 16.24 1.01
C PHE A 657 16.16 16.66 1.92
N TYR A 658 15.95 17.62 2.82
CA TYR A 658 16.97 18.08 3.77
C TYR A 658 16.47 18.03 5.19
N HIS A 659 17.38 17.69 6.12
CA HIS A 659 17.11 17.60 7.53
C HIS A 659 18.39 17.73 8.35
N SER A 660 18.42 18.66 9.30
CA SER A 660 19.55 18.82 10.22
C SER A 660 19.12 19.43 11.55
N PRO A 661 19.55 18.90 12.71
CA PRO A 661 19.34 19.52 14.01
C PRO A 661 19.95 20.92 14.08
N ILE A 662 19.19 21.90 14.62
CA ILE A 662 19.69 23.27 14.87
C ILE A 662 19.74 23.63 16.36
N THR A 663 19.30 22.72 17.22
CA THR A 663 19.41 22.82 18.68
C THR A 663 19.87 21.48 19.22
N GLU A 664 20.65 21.47 20.31
CA GLU A 664 21.10 20.22 20.97
C GLU A 664 20.00 19.57 21.80
N ASN A 665 19.25 20.38 22.56
CA ASN A 665 18.06 20.00 23.32
C ASN A 665 17.03 21.12 23.19
N SER A 666 15.74 20.79 23.26
CA SER A 666 14.67 21.77 23.06
C SER A 666 13.56 21.73 24.14
N PRO A 667 13.87 21.70 25.45
CA PRO A 667 12.86 21.82 26.50
C PRO A 667 12.23 23.23 26.53
N PRO A 668 11.10 23.40 27.24
CA PRO A 668 10.64 24.74 27.64
C PRO A 668 11.77 25.56 28.25
N GLY A 669 11.90 26.82 27.85
CA GLY A 669 13.01 27.71 28.21
C GLY A 669 14.12 27.81 27.15
N THR A 670 14.12 26.95 26.13
CA THR A 670 15.14 27.01 25.07
C THR A 670 14.97 28.27 24.22
N SER A 671 16.06 29.00 24.02
CA SER A 671 16.14 30.12 23.08
C SER A 671 17.05 29.78 21.91
N PHE A 672 16.70 30.26 20.72
CA PHE A 672 17.49 30.10 19.52
C PHE A 672 17.50 31.41 18.73
N LYS A 673 18.65 31.76 18.16
CA LYS A 673 18.80 32.92 17.28
C LYS A 673 19.89 32.70 16.25
N THR A 674 19.54 32.81 14.97
CA THR A 674 20.50 32.76 13.85
C THR A 674 20.05 33.66 12.69
N THR A 675 20.92 33.78 11.69
CA THR A 675 20.65 34.50 10.44
C THR A 675 20.81 33.54 9.28
N TYR A 676 19.75 33.36 8.49
CA TYR A 676 19.80 32.58 7.26
C TYR A 676 19.93 33.50 6.05
N GLY A 677 20.88 33.21 5.15
CA GLY A 677 21.03 33.87 3.87
C GLY A 677 20.39 33.05 2.75
N PHE A 678 19.73 33.72 1.82
CA PHE A 678 18.97 33.12 0.73
C PHE A 678 19.41 33.71 -0.60
N LEU A 679 20.08 32.91 -1.44
CA LEU A 679 20.54 33.31 -2.77
C LEU A 679 19.73 32.57 -3.84
N LEU A 680 18.88 33.27 -4.58
CA LEU A 680 18.26 32.76 -5.79
C LEU A 680 19.15 33.10 -7.00
N ASP A 681 19.79 32.10 -7.58
CA ASP A 681 20.44 32.20 -8.89
C ASP A 681 19.44 31.78 -9.98
N ALA A 682 18.81 32.77 -10.61
CA ALA A 682 17.84 32.53 -11.67
C ALA A 682 18.49 32.01 -12.96
N ARG A 683 19.79 32.27 -13.17
CA ARG A 683 20.53 31.76 -14.35
C ARG A 683 20.77 30.26 -14.21
N GLN A 684 21.18 29.81 -13.03
CA GLN A 684 21.41 28.40 -12.75
C GLN A 684 20.14 27.65 -12.29
N ARG A 685 19.03 28.36 -12.09
CA ARG A 685 17.77 27.83 -11.52
C ARG A 685 18.00 27.16 -10.16
N GLN A 686 18.75 27.85 -9.29
CA GLN A 686 19.09 27.37 -7.96
C GLN A 686 18.68 28.36 -6.87
N TRP A 687 18.28 27.83 -5.71
CA TRP A 687 18.06 28.63 -4.50
C TRP A 687 18.88 28.01 -3.39
N VAL A 688 19.88 28.77 -2.95
CA VAL A 688 20.88 28.33 -1.99
C VAL A 688 20.56 28.97 -0.64
N VAL A 689 20.63 28.16 0.40
CA VAL A 689 20.39 28.59 1.77
C VAL A 689 21.66 28.37 2.59
N VAL A 690 22.06 29.40 3.32
CA VAL A 690 23.28 29.42 4.12
C VAL A 690 22.97 29.89 5.54
N ASP A 691 23.76 29.41 6.51
CA ASP A 691 23.86 30.04 7.81
C ASP A 691 24.79 31.24 7.66
N ALA A 692 24.21 32.43 7.54
CA ALA A 692 24.97 33.66 7.31
C ALA A 692 25.79 34.05 8.55
N LYS A 693 25.34 33.66 9.75
CA LYS A 693 26.05 33.93 11.01
C LYS A 693 27.32 33.09 11.11
N ASN A 694 27.22 31.79 10.82
CA ASN A 694 28.34 30.84 10.92
C ASN A 694 29.08 30.62 9.60
N ARG A 695 28.70 31.33 8.53
CA ARG A 695 29.29 31.25 7.19
C ARG A 695 29.29 29.84 6.61
N ARG A 696 28.19 29.10 6.81
CA ARG A 696 28.10 27.68 6.45
C ARG A 696 27.02 27.42 5.41
N PHE A 697 27.32 26.62 4.40
CA PHE A 697 26.32 26.10 3.48
C PHE A 697 25.32 25.17 4.23
N ILE A 698 24.03 25.31 3.93
CA ILE A 698 22.98 24.46 4.50
C ILE A 698 22.46 23.52 3.42
N LEU A 699 21.77 24.07 2.42
CA LEU A 699 21.11 23.29 1.37
C LEU A 699 20.99 24.10 0.08
N ARG A 700 20.70 23.39 -1.01
CA ARG A 700 20.39 24.00 -2.31
C ARG A 700 19.19 23.31 -2.94
N PHE A 701 18.28 24.11 -3.46
CA PHE A 701 17.24 23.66 -4.37
C PHE A 701 17.77 23.78 -5.80
N LYS A 702 17.64 22.71 -6.58
CA LYS A 702 18.01 22.68 -8.00
C LYS A 702 16.73 22.66 -8.86
N ASN A 703 16.86 23.05 -10.12
CA ASN A 703 15.78 23.02 -11.11
C ASN A 703 14.54 23.84 -10.70
N ILE A 704 14.78 25.05 -10.17
CA ILE A 704 13.70 25.95 -9.77
C ILE A 704 12.91 26.41 -11.00
N ASP A 705 11.59 26.26 -10.92
CA ASP A 705 10.67 26.75 -11.93
C ASP A 705 10.48 28.26 -11.78
N LEU A 706 11.03 29.01 -12.73
CA LEU A 706 10.93 30.46 -12.85
C LEU A 706 10.04 30.89 -14.03
N ASN A 707 9.21 29.98 -14.55
CA ASN A 707 8.24 30.28 -15.62
C ASN A 707 7.15 31.24 -15.13
N LYS A 708 6.91 31.30 -13.82
CA LYS A 708 6.10 32.32 -13.14
C LYS A 708 6.95 32.98 -12.04
N PRO A 709 6.68 34.26 -11.69
CA PRO A 709 7.41 34.93 -10.63
C PRO A 709 7.17 34.23 -9.28
N LEU A 710 8.25 34.00 -8.53
CA LEU A 710 8.19 33.46 -7.18
C LEU A 710 8.27 34.59 -6.17
N TRP A 711 7.47 34.48 -5.12
CA TRP A 711 7.36 35.45 -4.04
C TRP A 711 7.99 34.88 -2.78
N PRO A 712 8.86 35.67 -2.10
CA PRO A 712 9.29 35.36 -0.75
C PRO A 712 8.09 35.34 0.19
N VAL A 713 8.00 34.28 0.98
CA VAL A 713 6.90 34.02 1.92
C VAL A 713 7.46 33.63 3.27
N PHE A 714 6.84 34.11 4.33
CA PHE A 714 7.36 34.03 5.70
C PHE A 714 6.23 33.64 6.65
N GLY A 715 6.38 32.51 7.34
CA GLY A 715 5.42 31.96 8.29
C GLY A 715 6.03 31.83 9.69
N LEU A 716 5.24 32.17 10.70
CA LEU A 716 5.55 31.90 12.11
C LEU A 716 4.33 31.25 12.76
N TYR A 717 4.58 30.25 13.60
CA TYR A 717 3.57 29.29 14.02
C TYR A 717 3.48 29.16 15.54
N ASN A 718 2.40 28.52 15.98
CA ASN A 718 2.19 28.07 17.35
C ASN A 718 2.42 29.16 18.42
N PRO A 719 1.67 30.28 18.34
CA PRO A 719 1.85 31.44 19.20
C PRO A 719 1.63 31.14 20.69
N ASP A 720 0.94 30.04 21.03
CA ASP A 720 0.71 29.61 22.41
C ASP A 720 1.90 28.81 22.98
N LEU A 721 2.65 28.14 22.12
CA LEU A 721 3.76 27.25 22.51
C LEU A 721 5.13 27.93 22.37
N ILE A 722 5.27 28.86 21.41
CA ILE A 722 6.55 29.48 21.04
C ILE A 722 6.36 30.98 20.92
N ASN A 723 7.31 31.75 21.42
CA ASN A 723 7.46 33.15 21.03
C ASN A 723 8.51 33.22 19.92
N SER A 724 8.11 33.58 18.70
CA SER A 724 9.00 33.63 17.56
C SER A 724 8.93 34.99 16.85
N SER A 725 10.08 35.38 16.31
CA SER A 725 10.26 36.64 15.60
C SER A 725 11.20 36.43 14.43
N LEU A 726 10.86 37.09 13.33
CA LEU A 726 11.61 37.07 12.07
C LEU A 726 11.82 38.51 11.59
N THR A 727 13.05 38.85 11.19
CA THR A 727 13.38 40.15 10.61
C THR A 727 14.11 39.97 9.28
N VAL A 728 13.54 40.49 8.20
CA VAL A 728 14.12 40.48 6.85
C VAL A 728 15.17 41.59 6.74
N ARG A 729 16.38 41.24 6.32
CA ARG A 729 17.45 42.17 5.93
C ARG A 729 17.62 42.11 4.42
N SER A 730 17.56 43.26 3.76
CA SER A 730 17.49 43.33 2.30
C SER A 730 17.97 44.69 1.80
N GLY A 731 18.20 44.86 0.49
CA GLY A 731 18.62 46.15 -0.06
C GLY A 731 19.90 46.71 0.59
N LYS A 732 19.80 47.91 1.15
CA LYS A 732 20.92 48.63 1.81
C LYS A 732 21.36 47.98 3.13
N ASP A 733 20.54 47.11 3.72
CA ASP A 733 20.90 46.43 4.98
C ASP A 733 22.01 45.38 4.80
N ILE A 734 22.29 44.99 3.55
CA ILE A 734 23.29 43.97 3.20
C ILE A 734 24.55 44.67 2.72
N SER A 735 25.55 44.75 3.59
CA SER A 735 26.85 45.39 3.32
C SER A 735 27.89 44.45 2.71
N SER A 736 27.71 43.13 2.83
CA SER A 736 28.59 42.11 2.25
C SER A 736 27.81 40.82 2.05
N ILE A 737 28.16 40.05 1.02
CA ILE A 737 27.61 38.72 0.75
C ILE A 737 28.75 37.72 0.92
N LEU A 738 28.47 36.61 1.59
CA LEU A 738 29.46 35.56 1.81
C LEU A 738 29.90 34.94 0.48
N GLU A 739 31.21 34.89 0.23
CA GLU A 739 31.83 34.05 -0.79
C GLU A 739 31.78 32.59 -0.34
N VAL A 740 30.59 32.00 -0.34
CA VAL A 740 30.44 30.55 -0.15
C VAL A 740 30.69 29.91 -1.52
N PRO A 741 31.55 28.88 -1.65
CA PRO A 741 31.74 28.21 -2.93
C PRO A 741 30.42 27.55 -3.34
N PHE A 742 29.77 28.14 -4.34
CA PHE A 742 28.50 27.64 -4.89
C PHE A 742 28.72 26.38 -5.77
N ASP A 743 29.98 26.01 -6.03
CA ASP A 743 30.44 24.93 -6.91
C ASP A 743 30.72 23.58 -6.20
N TYR A 744 29.85 23.14 -5.28
CA TYR A 744 29.88 21.78 -4.70
C TYR A 744 28.65 20.95 -5.09
#